data_AF-A0A356XFP6-F1
#
_entry.id   AF-A0A356XFP6-F1
#
_cell.length_a   1.000
_cell.length_b   1.000
_cell.length_c   1.000
_cell.angle_alpha   90.00
_cell.angle_beta   90.00
_cell.angle_gamma   90.00
#
_symmetry.space_group_name_H-M   'P 1'
#
loop_
_entity.id
_entity.type
_entity.pdbx_description
1 polymer ?
#
loop_
_entity_poly.entity_id
_entity_poly.type
_entity_poly.pdbx_seq_one_letter_code
_entity_poly.pdbx_strand_id
1 'polypeptide(L)'
;MAAVVAFTAVPVPALAVVASVAGFLHPPRNETAMSRDKIIEMILFMQSPPFLTMIIIFSIVSSPLPQVSRKSLEPLPQRLKPLSPGGKMRTPDKNYLKKEVSAMQQPRTLLFKSRWIIPLFLLIIAISGCAGKSPKTTGLAGRTKFSGSAGSPVAASSPTTSAVSGSGTAESSDLDSISQIEENRSAINMPNPTATLSVSQPVSFTRYAPYTLACQSERAVLDIAGGSADIGAKARNAAENGGYSQLWFITPAGYDTFLIINLHASKALTENGAGQPATLAMESGQAEQLWRFGRTGEGTLEITNSASGRKLQVESRDGSGTLAPADWQVKPVSEDYPVPEPHPLDTGNYRVGAQMCNLWNTDGWTRIISYPERKPFLGWYPEGTPLPTDWEIKAAVEHGIGFFMTCWYRDKNNLGKSPVEVRLDHWIRGLSNCRYADRIKFMIMWENANDIACGVADEKDFLDNVVPYWINHYFTHPSYLVLDGKPVLAIYAPSRLTQNLGSDAGVRQAMAKAEQRVIAAGFKGLTLLGQYCWGSPAADHAAMKEQGLQYTFSYHWPTFATGALPSGKTTFTGAEILAGHRVVWEKQAQAKLPNIVTCSMGWDSSPWNNSVTSKKWQLTPGEFQQLLTDAKSAVDARNTSGLEGRMVLLDNWNEFGEGHYIMPTAKYGFGYLDAVRNVFGQ
;
A
#
# COMPACT_ATOMS: atom_id res chain seq x y z
N MET A 1 20.51 -50.64 -18.18
CA MET A 1 21.92 -50.92 -17.82
C MET A 1 22.43 -49.79 -16.92
N ALA A 2 23.44 -50.05 -16.11
CA ALA A 2 23.70 -49.32 -14.86
C ALA A 2 24.75 -48.19 -14.94
N ALA A 3 24.60 -47.20 -14.07
CA ALA A 3 25.65 -46.43 -13.37
C ALA A 3 24.91 -45.56 -12.30
N VAL A 4 24.87 -45.95 -11.02
CA VAL A 4 25.89 -45.72 -9.97
C VAL A 4 26.12 -44.23 -9.69
N VAL A 5 25.58 -43.77 -8.56
CA VAL A 5 26.02 -42.57 -7.82
C VAL A 5 26.38 -43.03 -6.41
N ALA A 6 27.53 -42.57 -5.90
CA ALA A 6 28.15 -43.12 -4.69
C ALA A 6 27.48 -42.65 -3.39
N PHE A 7 27.40 -43.56 -2.42
CA PHE A 7 27.17 -43.24 -1.00
C PHE A 7 28.50 -42.83 -0.35
N THR A 8 28.51 -41.73 0.41
CA THR A 8 29.57 -41.43 1.38
C THR A 8 28.98 -41.10 2.75
N ALA A 9 29.24 -42.00 3.70
CA ALA A 9 29.24 -41.87 5.16
C ALA A 9 28.34 -40.81 5.83
N VAL A 10 27.28 -41.28 6.50
CA VAL A 10 26.70 -40.59 7.67
C VAL A 10 27.61 -40.87 8.89
N PRO A 11 27.96 -39.87 9.71
CA PRO A 11 28.83 -40.09 10.87
C PRO A 11 28.16 -40.89 12.00
N VAL A 12 29.01 -41.48 12.84
CA VAL A 12 28.68 -42.47 13.89
C VAL A 12 27.70 -42.03 15.01
N PRO A 13 27.41 -40.74 15.33
CA PRO A 13 26.48 -40.39 16.42
C PRO A 13 25.05 -40.95 16.26
N ALA A 14 24.60 -41.24 15.03
CA ALA A 14 23.22 -41.62 14.76
C ALA A 14 22.78 -42.95 15.41
N LEU A 15 23.67 -43.95 15.52
CA LEU A 15 23.30 -45.24 16.13
C LEU A 15 23.11 -45.16 17.65
N ALA A 16 23.83 -44.26 18.34
CA ALA A 16 23.68 -44.07 19.78
C ALA A 16 22.29 -43.52 20.14
N VAL A 17 21.76 -42.61 19.31
CA VAL A 17 20.42 -42.03 19.51
C VAL A 17 19.31 -43.07 19.30
N VAL A 18 19.42 -43.93 18.28
CA VAL A 18 18.43 -44.99 18.01
C VAL A 18 18.37 -46.02 19.14
N ALA A 19 19.52 -46.38 19.74
CA ALA A 19 19.56 -47.27 20.90
C ALA A 19 18.87 -46.65 22.14
N SER A 20 19.03 -45.35 22.38
CA SER A 20 18.35 -44.65 23.48
C SER A 20 16.82 -44.61 23.29
N VAL A 21 16.33 -44.31 22.09
CA VAL A 21 14.87 -44.24 21.80
C VAL A 21 14.20 -45.60 22.01
N ALA A 22 14.85 -46.71 21.65
CA ALA A 22 14.32 -48.06 21.87
C ALA A 22 14.16 -48.41 23.36
N GLY A 23 15.09 -47.97 24.22
CA GLY A 23 15.03 -48.20 25.67
C GLY A 23 13.92 -47.42 26.39
N PHE A 24 13.51 -46.26 25.86
CA PHE A 24 12.44 -45.45 26.45
C PHE A 24 11.02 -45.90 26.08
N LEU A 25 10.83 -46.55 24.92
CA LEU A 25 9.50 -46.98 24.46
C LEU A 25 9.01 -48.30 25.10
N HIS A 26 9.92 -49.12 25.63
CA HIS A 26 9.61 -50.41 26.27
C HIS A 26 10.37 -50.57 27.61
N PRO A 27 9.89 -50.00 28.73
CA PRO A 27 10.41 -50.35 30.04
C PRO A 27 10.13 -51.84 30.35
N PRO A 28 11.00 -52.52 31.13
CA PRO A 28 10.76 -53.89 31.53
C PRO A 28 9.46 -54.01 32.35
N ARG A 29 8.76 -55.13 32.17
CA ARG A 29 7.49 -55.41 32.87
C ARG A 29 7.71 -55.59 34.38
N ASN A 30 7.75 -54.50 35.15
CA ASN A 30 7.39 -54.41 36.58
C ASN A 30 7.53 -52.99 37.21
N GLU A 31 7.49 -51.89 36.45
CA GLU A 31 7.38 -50.53 37.02
C GLU A 31 6.07 -49.83 36.61
N THR A 32 5.19 -49.56 37.57
CA THR A 32 3.90 -48.87 37.37
C THR A 32 3.92 -47.43 37.90
N ALA A 33 4.87 -46.61 37.44
CA ALA A 33 4.79 -45.14 37.36
C ALA A 33 6.09 -44.57 36.78
N MET A 34 6.01 -43.63 35.85
CA MET A 34 7.19 -42.90 35.36
C MET A 34 7.48 -41.71 36.27
N SER A 35 8.72 -41.56 36.75
CA SER A 35 9.08 -40.47 37.68
C SER A 35 8.92 -39.08 37.04
N ARG A 36 8.68 -38.06 37.88
CA ARG A 36 8.46 -36.68 37.42
C ARG A 36 9.64 -36.15 36.62
N ASP A 37 10.85 -36.56 36.97
CA ASP A 37 12.08 -36.08 36.33
C ASP A 37 12.28 -36.72 34.95
N LYS A 38 11.93 -38.01 34.76
CA LYS A 38 11.90 -38.65 33.43
C LYS A 38 10.87 -38.00 32.48
N ILE A 39 9.75 -37.50 33.01
CA ILE A 39 8.76 -36.74 32.22
C ILE A 39 9.34 -35.40 31.76
N ILE A 40 10.11 -34.71 32.63
CA ILE A 40 10.75 -33.43 32.31
C ILE A 40 11.85 -33.61 31.26
N GLU A 41 12.72 -34.64 31.40
CA GLU A 41 13.72 -34.97 30.38
C GLU A 41 13.09 -35.27 29.02
N MET A 42 11.98 -36.01 28.98
CA MET A 42 11.28 -36.32 27.74
C MET A 42 10.71 -35.07 27.05
N ILE A 43 10.18 -34.11 27.82
CA ILE A 43 9.69 -32.83 27.30
C ILE A 43 10.83 -31.99 26.71
N LEU A 44 11.96 -31.90 27.42
CA LEU A 44 13.15 -31.17 26.96
C LEU A 44 13.77 -31.80 25.71
N PHE A 45 13.77 -33.13 25.60
CA PHE A 45 14.24 -33.83 24.41
C PHE A 45 13.34 -33.57 23.18
N MET A 46 12.01 -33.61 23.35
CA MET A 46 11.06 -33.31 22.27
C MET A 46 11.11 -31.85 21.79
N GLN A 47 11.53 -30.93 22.65
CA GLN A 47 11.73 -29.51 22.32
C GLN A 47 13.12 -29.21 21.74
N SER A 48 14.01 -30.20 21.64
CA SER A 48 15.37 -29.99 21.14
C SER A 48 15.40 -29.73 19.62
N PRO A 49 16.26 -28.82 19.13
CA PRO A 49 16.37 -28.51 17.70
C PRO A 49 16.59 -29.72 16.75
N PRO A 50 17.37 -30.77 17.12
CA PRO A 50 17.52 -31.95 16.27
C PRO A 50 16.20 -32.70 16.05
N PHE A 51 15.34 -32.76 17.07
CA PHE A 51 14.08 -33.51 17.00
C PHE A 51 13.04 -32.80 16.12
N LEU A 52 12.91 -31.47 16.23
CA LEU A 52 12.09 -30.66 15.32
C LEU A 52 12.58 -30.77 13.86
N THR A 53 13.90 -30.75 13.64
CA THR A 53 14.50 -30.85 12.31
C THR A 53 14.16 -32.19 11.65
N MET A 54 14.14 -33.28 12.42
CA MET A 54 13.79 -34.62 11.92
C MET A 54 12.32 -34.71 11.46
N ILE A 55 11.38 -34.08 12.16
CA ILE A 55 9.95 -34.03 11.80
C ILE A 55 9.74 -33.25 10.48
N ILE A 56 10.48 -32.15 10.29
CA ILE A 56 10.40 -31.34 9.06
C ILE A 56 10.91 -32.14 7.85
N ILE A 57 12.05 -32.83 7.98
CA ILE A 57 12.61 -33.66 6.90
C ILE A 57 11.66 -34.81 6.53
N PHE A 58 11.07 -35.50 7.52
CA PHE A 58 10.14 -36.61 7.26
C PHE A 58 8.86 -36.15 6.55
N SER A 59 8.40 -34.93 6.84
CA SER A 59 7.22 -34.32 6.22
C SER A 59 7.47 -33.91 4.76
N ILE A 60 8.68 -33.48 4.42
CA ILE A 60 9.07 -33.07 3.06
C ILE A 60 9.26 -34.29 2.13
N VAL A 61 9.82 -35.39 2.64
CA VAL A 61 10.15 -36.59 1.83
C VAL A 61 8.92 -37.47 1.51
N SER A 62 7.80 -37.28 2.22
CA SER A 62 6.63 -38.18 2.15
C SER A 62 5.52 -37.79 1.15
N SER A 63 5.75 -36.80 0.28
CA SER A 63 4.73 -36.29 -0.67
C SER A 63 4.89 -36.87 -2.09
N PRO A 64 3.92 -37.63 -2.63
CA PRO A 64 4.01 -38.16 -3.99
C PRO A 64 3.64 -37.13 -5.06
N LEU A 65 4.49 -36.98 -6.09
CA LEU A 65 4.20 -36.19 -7.30
C LEU A 65 3.20 -36.95 -8.22
N PRO A 66 2.19 -36.28 -8.80
CA PRO A 66 1.26 -36.92 -9.72
C PRO A 66 1.87 -37.09 -11.13
N GLN A 67 1.91 -38.33 -11.62
CA GLN A 67 2.16 -38.59 -13.05
C GLN A 67 0.89 -38.33 -13.86
N VAL A 68 1.00 -37.52 -14.92
CA VAL A 68 -0.07 -37.33 -15.91
C VAL A 68 0.08 -38.37 -17.02
N SER A 69 -0.93 -39.20 -17.25
CA SER A 69 -0.93 -40.19 -18.33
C SER A 69 -1.41 -39.58 -19.65
N ARG A 70 -0.73 -39.92 -20.76
CA ARG A 70 -1.19 -39.61 -22.12
C ARG A 70 -2.33 -40.55 -22.53
N LYS A 71 -3.54 -40.03 -22.78
CA LYS A 71 -4.47 -40.50 -23.83
C LYS A 71 -5.67 -39.55 -23.98
N SER A 72 -6.33 -39.63 -25.15
CA SER A 72 -7.45 -38.80 -25.64
C SER A 72 -7.17 -37.31 -25.95
N LEU A 73 -6.49 -37.10 -27.10
CA LEU A 73 -6.62 -35.91 -27.93
C LEU A 73 -7.41 -36.32 -29.19
N GLU A 74 -8.52 -35.64 -29.48
CA GLU A 74 -9.07 -35.52 -30.84
C GLU A 74 -9.55 -34.06 -31.06
N PRO A 75 -9.46 -33.51 -32.29
CA PRO A 75 -9.58 -32.07 -32.52
C PRO A 75 -10.98 -31.62 -32.96
N LEU A 76 -11.39 -30.43 -32.54
CA LEU A 76 -12.51 -29.69 -33.15
C LEU A 76 -11.99 -28.75 -34.27
N PRO A 77 -12.76 -28.56 -35.37
CA PRO A 77 -12.23 -28.04 -36.63
C PRO A 77 -12.13 -26.51 -36.73
N GLN A 78 -11.39 -26.06 -37.75
CA GLN A 78 -11.05 -24.67 -38.00
C GLN A 78 -12.18 -23.80 -38.60
N ARG A 79 -12.05 -22.48 -38.38
CA ARG A 79 -12.58 -21.34 -39.16
C ARG A 79 -14.11 -21.12 -39.23
N LEU A 80 -14.53 -19.96 -38.72
CA LEU A 80 -15.60 -19.15 -39.33
C LEU A 80 -15.13 -17.69 -39.50
N LYS A 81 -15.60 -17.06 -40.58
CA LYS A 81 -15.29 -15.67 -41.01
C LYS A 81 -16.26 -14.66 -40.37
N PRO A 82 -15.92 -13.35 -40.34
CA PRO A 82 -16.76 -12.33 -39.70
C PRO A 82 -18.06 -12.05 -40.49
N LEU A 83 -19.09 -11.62 -39.77
CA LEU A 83 -20.38 -11.16 -40.33
C LEU A 83 -20.67 -9.71 -39.91
N SER A 84 -21.29 -8.98 -40.84
CA SER A 84 -21.61 -7.56 -40.83
C SER A 84 -22.88 -7.22 -40.01
N PRO A 85 -23.09 -5.93 -39.64
CA PRO A 85 -24.12 -5.55 -38.68
C PRO A 85 -25.53 -5.50 -39.28
N GLY A 86 -26.52 -6.08 -38.58
CA GLY A 86 -27.94 -5.98 -38.94
C GLY A 86 -28.76 -7.26 -38.74
N GLY A 87 -28.91 -7.72 -37.49
CA GLY A 87 -29.75 -8.89 -37.18
C GLY A 87 -30.33 -8.85 -35.76
N LYS A 88 -31.65 -8.92 -35.64
CA LYS A 88 -32.34 -8.94 -34.34
C LYS A 88 -32.07 -10.26 -33.61
N MET A 89 -31.67 -10.17 -32.34
CA MET A 89 -31.35 -11.35 -31.53
C MET A 89 -32.62 -12.10 -31.09
N ARG A 90 -32.74 -13.39 -31.42
CA ARG A 90 -33.75 -14.29 -30.84
C ARG A 90 -33.27 -14.78 -29.47
N THR A 91 -34.16 -14.79 -28.48
CA THR A 91 -33.92 -15.36 -27.14
C THR A 91 -33.78 -16.89 -27.19
N PRO A 92 -32.75 -17.49 -26.55
CA PRO A 92 -32.63 -18.95 -26.47
C PRO A 92 -33.62 -19.63 -25.51
N ASP A 93 -33.93 -20.90 -25.81
CA ASP A 93 -34.94 -21.73 -25.15
C ASP A 93 -34.46 -22.32 -23.80
N LYS A 94 -35.40 -22.58 -22.89
CA LYS A 94 -35.22 -22.75 -21.44
C LYS A 94 -34.82 -24.15 -20.94
N ASN A 95 -34.48 -25.09 -21.82
CA ASN A 95 -34.40 -26.53 -21.45
C ASN A 95 -33.06 -27.27 -21.73
N TYR A 96 -32.00 -26.60 -22.18
CA TYR A 96 -30.75 -27.31 -22.53
C TYR A 96 -29.83 -27.67 -21.33
N LEU A 97 -30.04 -27.10 -20.14
CA LEU A 97 -29.17 -27.28 -18.96
C LEU A 97 -29.63 -28.37 -17.96
N LYS A 98 -30.55 -29.26 -18.36
CA LYS A 98 -31.14 -30.28 -17.46
C LYS A 98 -30.55 -31.70 -17.56
N LYS A 99 -29.40 -31.90 -18.22
CA LYS A 99 -28.78 -33.24 -18.39
C LYS A 99 -27.34 -33.44 -17.92
N GLU A 100 -26.64 -32.43 -17.39
CA GLU A 100 -25.30 -32.60 -16.78
C GLU A 100 -25.24 -32.42 -15.26
N VAL A 101 -26.38 -32.18 -14.59
CA VAL A 101 -26.42 -31.93 -13.13
C VAL A 101 -26.63 -33.22 -12.30
N SER A 102 -26.67 -34.40 -12.92
CA SER A 102 -26.96 -35.69 -12.25
C SER A 102 -25.74 -36.52 -11.84
N ALA A 103 -24.52 -35.95 -11.84
CA ALA A 103 -23.28 -36.71 -11.60
C ALA A 103 -22.38 -36.20 -10.45
N MET A 104 -22.69 -35.08 -9.78
CA MET A 104 -21.83 -34.49 -8.73
C MET A 104 -22.58 -33.98 -7.48
N GLN A 105 -23.43 -34.81 -6.87
CA GLN A 105 -23.98 -34.56 -5.52
C GLN A 105 -24.05 -35.83 -4.65
N GLN A 106 -22.95 -36.16 -3.97
CA GLN A 106 -22.90 -36.92 -2.70
C GLN A 106 -21.54 -36.64 -2.03
N PRO A 107 -21.47 -36.10 -0.79
CA PRO A 107 -20.19 -35.87 -0.11
C PRO A 107 -19.63 -37.18 0.46
N ARG A 108 -18.59 -37.75 -0.15
CA ARG A 108 -17.83 -38.85 0.46
C ARG A 108 -16.91 -38.32 1.57
N THR A 109 -17.36 -38.45 2.81
CA THR A 109 -16.53 -38.21 4.01
C THR A 109 -15.35 -39.18 4.06
N LEU A 110 -14.12 -38.69 3.84
CA LEU A 110 -12.90 -39.44 4.12
C LEU A 110 -12.44 -39.19 5.57
N LEU A 111 -12.92 -40.02 6.49
CA LEU A 111 -12.47 -40.05 7.88
C LEU A 111 -11.08 -40.70 7.97
N PHE A 112 -10.02 -39.89 8.15
CA PHE A 112 -8.72 -40.40 8.57
C PHE A 112 -8.78 -40.86 10.04
N LYS A 113 -8.79 -42.19 10.25
CA LYS A 113 -8.67 -42.80 11.58
C LYS A 113 -7.22 -42.68 12.11
N SER A 114 -6.88 -41.54 12.71
CA SER A 114 -5.69 -41.43 13.57
C SER A 114 -6.09 -41.59 15.04
N ARG A 115 -5.70 -42.71 15.65
CA ARG A 115 -6.19 -43.14 16.98
C ARG A 115 -5.47 -42.49 18.18
N TRP A 116 -4.67 -41.43 17.94
CA TRP A 116 -3.73 -40.88 18.93
C TRP A 116 -3.76 -39.35 19.11
N ILE A 117 -4.52 -38.60 18.32
CA ILE A 117 -4.52 -37.12 18.39
C ILE A 117 -5.50 -36.56 19.45
N ILE A 118 -6.60 -37.26 19.71
CA ILE A 118 -7.64 -36.82 20.66
C ILE A 118 -7.20 -36.84 22.14
N PRO A 119 -6.42 -37.83 22.65
CA PRO A 119 -5.96 -37.83 24.04
C PRO A 119 -5.03 -36.66 24.39
N LEU A 120 -4.20 -36.22 23.43
CA LEU A 120 -3.19 -35.18 23.65
C LEU A 120 -3.83 -33.81 23.87
N PHE A 121 -4.91 -33.50 23.14
CA PHE A 121 -5.65 -32.25 23.28
C PHE A 121 -6.40 -32.16 24.62
N LEU A 122 -6.91 -33.29 25.13
CA LEU A 122 -7.62 -33.33 26.42
C LEU A 122 -6.66 -33.18 27.62
N LEU A 123 -5.42 -33.68 27.53
CA LEU A 123 -4.43 -33.56 28.59
C LEU A 123 -3.98 -32.10 28.82
N ILE A 124 -3.86 -31.31 27.75
CA ILE A 124 -3.48 -29.89 27.82
C ILE A 124 -4.58 -29.07 28.52
N ILE A 125 -5.86 -29.36 28.25
CA ILE A 125 -7.00 -28.69 28.89
C ILE A 125 -7.06 -29.03 30.39
N ALA A 126 -6.73 -30.26 30.78
CA ALA A 126 -6.76 -30.70 32.19
C ALA A 126 -5.72 -30.00 33.08
N ILE A 127 -4.54 -29.65 32.53
CA ILE A 127 -3.45 -29.02 33.29
C ILE A 127 -3.73 -27.53 33.57
N SER A 128 -4.45 -26.84 32.67
CA SER A 128 -4.80 -25.43 32.84
C SER A 128 -5.94 -25.17 33.86
N GLY A 129 -6.63 -26.21 34.34
CA GLY A 129 -7.84 -26.07 35.16
C GLY A 129 -7.66 -26.07 36.68
N CYS A 130 -6.46 -26.35 37.21
CA CYS A 130 -6.27 -26.68 38.64
C CYS A 130 -5.73 -25.54 39.54
N ALA A 131 -5.59 -24.32 39.04
CA ALA A 131 -5.06 -23.19 39.81
C ALA A 131 -6.15 -22.20 40.27
N GLY A 132 -6.93 -22.55 41.31
CA GLY A 132 -7.81 -21.56 41.95
C GLY A 132 -8.79 -22.03 43.02
N LYS A 133 -8.39 -21.96 44.31
CA LYS A 133 -9.11 -21.26 45.41
C LYS A 133 -8.37 -21.38 46.76
N SER A 134 -8.60 -20.40 47.64
CA SER A 134 -7.86 -20.10 48.90
C SER A 134 -8.32 -20.87 50.15
N PRO A 135 -7.68 -20.61 51.29
CA PRO A 135 -8.46 -20.11 52.44
C PRO A 135 -7.87 -18.88 53.17
N LYS A 136 -8.73 -18.21 53.94
CA LYS A 136 -8.47 -17.02 54.78
C LYS A 136 -7.88 -17.40 56.14
N THR A 137 -7.10 -16.50 56.75
CA THR A 137 -6.98 -16.41 58.23
C THR A 137 -6.88 -14.97 58.74
N THR A 138 -7.49 -14.80 59.91
CA THR A 138 -7.54 -13.69 60.88
C THR A 138 -6.31 -12.77 61.01
N GLY A 139 -6.56 -11.48 61.31
CA GLY A 139 -5.52 -10.54 61.75
C GLY A 139 -5.42 -10.39 63.28
N LEU A 140 -4.38 -9.67 63.73
CA LEU A 140 -4.26 -9.11 65.09
C LEU A 140 -3.43 -7.82 65.05
N ALA A 141 -3.60 -6.93 66.05
CA ALA A 141 -3.05 -5.57 66.04
C ALA A 141 -1.64 -5.44 66.66
N GLY A 142 -0.89 -4.41 66.25
CA GLY A 142 0.38 -3.99 66.88
C GLY A 142 0.72 -2.52 66.57
N ARG A 143 0.99 -1.71 67.59
CA ARG A 143 1.26 -0.25 67.50
C ARG A 143 2.78 0.06 67.45
N THR A 144 3.08 1.34 67.19
CA THR A 144 4.34 2.09 67.48
C THR A 144 5.53 1.87 66.51
N LYS A 145 6.41 2.85 66.22
CA LYS A 145 6.46 4.30 66.57
C LYS A 145 7.36 5.08 65.57
N PHE A 146 7.34 6.41 65.68
CA PHE A 146 8.14 7.40 64.91
C PHE A 146 9.67 7.36 65.15
N SER A 147 10.45 7.63 64.10
CA SER A 147 11.61 8.57 63.99
C SER A 147 12.30 8.37 62.62
N GLY A 148 13.02 9.30 61.99
CA GLY A 148 13.27 10.72 62.26
C GLY A 148 14.62 11.19 61.65
N SER A 149 14.64 12.31 60.92
CA SER A 149 15.84 13.00 60.33
C SER A 149 16.59 12.30 59.16
N ALA A 150 17.43 12.95 58.34
CA ALA A 150 17.50 14.32 57.76
C ALA A 150 18.72 14.42 56.80
N GLY A 151 18.75 15.41 55.87
CA GLY A 151 19.96 15.88 55.15
C GLY A 151 20.01 15.56 53.64
N SER A 152 19.51 16.40 52.72
CA SER A 152 20.08 17.66 52.16
C SER A 152 21.20 17.51 51.09
N PRO A 153 21.34 18.47 50.13
CA PRO A 153 21.61 18.13 48.71
C PRO A 153 22.81 18.85 48.04
N VAL A 154 23.16 18.45 46.80
CA VAL A 154 24.07 19.12 45.83
C VAL A 154 23.71 18.62 44.41
N ALA A 155 23.87 19.31 43.28
CA ALA A 155 23.69 20.71 42.86
C ALA A 155 23.67 20.74 41.30
N ALA A 156 23.32 21.87 40.67
CA ALA A 156 23.21 22.01 39.21
C ALA A 156 24.51 22.43 38.51
N SER A 157 24.62 22.20 37.19
CA SER A 157 25.30 23.11 36.27
C SER A 157 24.98 22.84 34.78
N SER A 158 25.08 23.90 33.99
CA SER A 158 25.10 23.99 32.52
C SER A 158 25.72 25.37 32.18
N PRO A 159 25.93 25.72 30.91
CA PRO A 159 26.93 25.18 29.98
C PRO A 159 28.01 26.23 29.66
N THR A 160 29.01 25.91 28.84
CA THR A 160 29.95 26.92 28.28
C THR A 160 30.22 26.73 26.80
N THR A 161 30.18 27.87 26.10
CA THR A 161 30.52 28.09 24.69
C THR A 161 31.93 28.68 24.56
N SER A 162 32.63 28.43 23.44
CA SER A 162 33.35 29.48 22.69
C SER A 162 33.98 28.95 21.39
N ALA A 163 33.99 29.80 20.36
CA ALA A 163 34.80 29.68 19.13
C ALA A 163 35.92 30.74 19.13
N VAL A 164 36.56 30.98 17.97
CA VAL A 164 37.71 31.90 17.62
C VAL A 164 38.98 31.07 17.32
N SER A 165 39.62 31.00 16.13
CA SER A 165 39.91 31.90 14.97
C SER A 165 41.19 32.76 15.10
N GLY A 166 42.17 32.61 14.18
CA GLY A 166 43.22 33.65 13.94
C GLY A 166 44.66 33.22 13.58
N SER A 167 44.95 33.16 12.27
CA SER A 167 46.16 33.63 11.52
C SER A 167 47.54 33.99 12.16
N GLY A 168 48.64 33.67 11.44
CA GLY A 168 49.96 34.37 11.43
C GLY A 168 51.19 33.43 11.45
N THR A 169 51.88 33.07 10.34
CA THR A 169 52.94 33.77 9.51
C THR A 169 54.39 33.74 10.04
N ALA A 170 55.31 33.26 9.18
CA ALA A 170 56.81 33.34 9.23
C ALA A 170 57.52 32.51 10.34
N GLU A 171 58.81 32.09 10.29
CA GLU A 171 59.91 31.91 9.28
C GLU A 171 61.04 31.06 9.96
N SER A 172 62.13 30.51 9.38
CA SER A 172 62.68 30.31 8.00
C SER A 172 63.77 29.16 8.05
N SER A 173 64.65 29.02 7.03
CA SER A 173 65.85 28.10 6.93
C SER A 173 65.56 26.59 6.71
N ASP A 174 66.26 25.80 5.88
CA ASP A 174 67.45 26.02 5.01
C ASP A 174 67.33 25.27 3.65
N LEU A 175 68.07 25.74 2.64
CA LEU A 175 68.22 25.11 1.32
C LEU A 175 69.71 25.00 0.96
N ASP A 176 70.19 23.76 0.76
CA ASP A 176 71.33 23.36 -0.10
C ASP A 176 71.45 21.83 0.03
N SER A 177 71.19 21.02 -1.00
CA SER A 177 72.12 20.80 -2.12
C SER A 177 71.57 19.66 -3.02
N ILE A 178 72.35 19.27 -4.06
CA ILE A 178 72.08 18.26 -5.11
C ILE A 178 71.41 18.84 -6.37
N SER A 179 72.25 19.49 -7.18
CA SER A 179 72.02 19.86 -8.58
C SER A 179 73.16 19.37 -9.48
N GLN A 180 73.32 18.04 -9.58
CA GLN A 180 74.18 17.40 -10.59
C GLN A 180 73.57 16.07 -11.06
N ILE A 181 73.94 15.65 -12.28
CA ILE A 181 73.46 14.48 -13.04
C ILE A 181 72.14 14.71 -13.82
N GLU A 182 72.19 15.64 -14.78
CA GLU A 182 71.40 15.54 -16.02
C GLU A 182 72.32 15.73 -17.24
N GLU A 183 72.96 14.64 -17.70
CA GLU A 183 73.47 14.53 -19.08
C GLU A 183 73.72 13.06 -19.43
N ASN A 184 73.49 12.69 -20.70
CA ASN A 184 73.64 11.33 -21.28
C ASN A 184 72.70 10.21 -20.77
N ARG A 185 71.55 10.05 -21.46
CA ARG A 185 71.27 8.81 -22.24
C ARG A 185 70.12 8.98 -23.22
N SER A 186 70.47 9.05 -24.50
CA SER A 186 69.56 8.96 -25.63
C SER A 186 69.09 7.51 -25.89
N ALA A 187 67.90 7.40 -26.50
CA ALA A 187 67.35 6.22 -27.19
C ALA A 187 66.99 4.96 -26.34
N ILE A 188 65.83 5.00 -25.70
CA ILE A 188 64.91 3.83 -25.64
C ILE A 188 63.52 4.30 -26.09
N ASN A 189 62.98 3.71 -27.15
CA ASN A 189 61.66 4.04 -27.69
C ASN A 189 60.58 3.18 -27.01
N MET A 190 59.85 3.75 -26.04
CA MET A 190 58.69 3.14 -25.40
C MET A 190 57.40 3.69 -26.03
N PRO A 191 56.45 2.87 -26.50
CA PRO A 191 55.21 3.36 -27.08
C PRO A 191 54.34 4.04 -26.02
N ASN A 192 53.89 5.25 -26.34
CA ASN A 192 53.18 6.17 -25.45
C ASN A 192 51.78 5.61 -25.07
N PRO A 193 51.51 5.23 -23.79
CA PRO A 193 50.23 4.68 -23.38
C PRO A 193 49.33 5.78 -22.80
N THR A 194 49.03 6.81 -23.60
CA THR A 194 48.08 7.88 -23.20
C THR A 194 46.94 8.02 -24.20
N ALA A 195 46.35 6.89 -24.57
CA ALA A 195 44.94 6.88 -24.91
C ALA A 195 44.17 7.09 -23.60
N THR A 196 43.82 8.34 -23.29
CA THR A 196 42.80 8.64 -22.29
C THR A 196 41.50 7.99 -22.75
N LEU A 197 41.18 6.84 -22.16
CA LEU A 197 39.84 6.26 -22.25
C LEU A 197 38.86 7.29 -21.72
N SER A 198 38.17 7.98 -22.62
CA SER A 198 37.02 8.79 -22.28
C SER A 198 35.92 7.86 -21.79
N VAL A 199 35.91 7.61 -20.47
CA VAL A 199 34.79 6.97 -19.81
C VAL A 199 33.58 7.84 -20.10
N SER A 200 32.70 7.36 -20.97
CA SER A 200 31.49 8.09 -21.36
C SER A 200 30.68 8.35 -20.10
N GLN A 201 30.26 9.59 -19.87
CA GLN A 201 29.50 9.92 -18.67
C GLN A 201 28.23 9.06 -18.63
N PRO A 202 28.00 8.31 -17.52
CA PRO A 202 26.86 7.43 -17.40
C PRO A 202 25.57 8.24 -17.56
N VAL A 203 24.62 7.69 -18.30
CA VAL A 203 23.30 8.30 -18.42
C VAL A 203 22.63 8.23 -17.06
N SER A 204 22.08 9.34 -16.60
CA SER A 204 21.36 9.44 -15.33
C SER A 204 20.03 10.15 -15.55
N PHE A 205 19.06 9.80 -14.70
CA PHE A 205 17.70 10.31 -14.78
C PHE A 205 17.26 10.74 -13.37
N THR A 206 16.67 11.92 -13.27
CA THR A 206 15.98 12.40 -12.07
C THR A 206 14.93 11.37 -11.65
N ARG A 207 15.05 10.86 -10.42
CA ARG A 207 14.12 9.88 -9.84
C ARG A 207 12.72 10.49 -9.70
N TYR A 208 11.68 9.74 -10.06
CA TYR A 208 10.28 10.20 -10.07
C TYR A 208 9.96 11.35 -11.05
N ALA A 209 10.88 11.69 -11.96
CA ALA A 209 10.58 12.52 -13.12
C ALA A 209 10.08 11.64 -14.28
N PRO A 210 8.98 11.99 -14.97
CA PRO A 210 8.62 11.36 -16.22
C PRO A 210 9.46 11.89 -17.36
N TYR A 211 9.57 11.06 -18.39
CA TYR A 211 10.26 11.35 -19.63
C TYR A 211 9.37 11.05 -20.84
N THR A 212 9.48 11.89 -21.86
CA THR A 212 9.05 11.58 -23.22
C THR A 212 10.25 10.99 -23.96
N LEU A 213 10.04 9.85 -24.64
CA LEU A 213 11.09 9.18 -25.42
C LEU A 213 10.81 9.45 -26.92
N ALA A 214 11.48 10.44 -27.51
CA ALA A 214 11.22 10.90 -28.87
C ALA A 214 12.12 10.22 -29.92
N CYS A 215 11.54 9.47 -30.84
CA CYS A 215 12.19 8.84 -31.98
C CYS A 215 12.38 9.87 -33.11
N GLN A 216 13.62 10.30 -33.37
CA GLN A 216 13.89 11.42 -34.30
C GLN A 216 13.52 11.10 -35.76
N SER A 217 13.92 9.93 -36.25
CA SER A 217 13.64 9.40 -37.59
C SER A 217 12.15 9.37 -37.93
N GLU A 218 11.31 8.96 -36.97
CA GLU A 218 9.86 8.83 -37.12
C GLU A 218 9.10 10.13 -36.79
N ARG A 219 9.81 11.15 -36.28
CA ARG A 219 9.25 12.42 -35.74
C ARG A 219 8.10 12.19 -34.77
N ALA A 220 8.30 11.22 -33.88
CA ALA A 220 7.28 10.58 -33.07
C ALA A 220 7.78 10.32 -31.65
N VAL A 221 6.89 9.93 -30.74
CA VAL A 221 7.23 9.55 -29.36
C VAL A 221 6.82 8.11 -29.07
N LEU A 222 7.50 7.48 -28.11
CA LEU A 222 7.17 6.16 -27.59
C LEU A 222 5.82 6.21 -26.87
N ASP A 223 4.87 5.47 -27.39
CA ASP A 223 3.49 5.37 -26.92
C ASP A 223 3.10 3.88 -26.77
N ILE A 224 1.95 3.63 -26.15
CA ILE A 224 1.32 2.32 -26.13
C ILE A 224 0.13 2.29 -27.09
N ALA A 225 0.02 1.21 -27.86
CA ALA A 225 -1.02 1.06 -28.88
C ALA A 225 -2.44 1.26 -28.29
N GLY A 226 -3.14 2.28 -28.78
CA GLY A 226 -4.48 2.65 -28.33
C GLY A 226 -4.56 3.21 -26.90
N GLY A 227 -3.42 3.56 -26.29
CA GLY A 227 -3.35 3.96 -24.88
C GLY A 227 -3.72 2.84 -23.90
N SER A 228 -3.68 1.56 -24.31
CA SER A 228 -4.10 0.45 -23.44
C SER A 228 -3.21 0.29 -22.20
N ALA A 229 -3.84 0.03 -21.05
CA ALA A 229 -3.16 -0.32 -19.81
C ALA A 229 -2.91 -1.84 -19.64
N ASP A 230 -3.22 -2.66 -20.65
CA ASP A 230 -3.23 -4.13 -20.56
C ASP A 230 -1.82 -4.74 -20.68
N ILE A 231 -1.65 -5.94 -20.09
CA ILE A 231 -0.46 -6.77 -20.33
C ILE A 231 -0.47 -7.23 -21.79
N GLY A 232 0.67 -7.11 -22.47
CA GLY A 232 0.80 -7.41 -23.89
C GLY A 232 0.41 -6.27 -24.83
N ALA A 233 -0.03 -5.11 -24.31
CA ALA A 233 -0.19 -3.91 -25.12
C ALA A 233 1.16 -3.49 -25.68
N LYS A 234 1.23 -3.24 -26.99
CA LYS A 234 2.48 -3.02 -27.72
C LYS A 234 2.98 -1.59 -27.61
N ALA A 235 4.29 -1.45 -27.50
CA ALA A 235 4.99 -0.19 -27.70
C ALA A 235 5.03 0.17 -29.19
N ARG A 236 4.73 1.43 -29.48
CA ARG A 236 4.70 1.98 -30.83
C ARG A 236 5.29 3.39 -30.85
N ASN A 237 5.64 3.86 -32.03
CA ASN A 237 5.78 5.27 -32.28
C ASN A 237 4.39 5.88 -32.58
N ALA A 238 4.14 7.07 -32.04
CA ALA A 238 2.92 7.84 -32.29
C ALA A 238 3.21 9.35 -32.37
N ALA A 239 2.25 10.13 -32.86
CA ALA A 239 2.33 11.59 -32.77
C ALA A 239 2.22 12.01 -31.30
N GLU A 240 3.06 12.96 -30.88
CA GLU A 240 3.04 13.49 -29.52
C GLU A 240 1.69 14.17 -29.21
N ASN A 241 1.07 13.76 -28.11
CA ASN A 241 -0.22 14.25 -27.63
C ASN A 241 -0.20 14.60 -26.12
N GLY A 242 0.91 14.34 -25.42
CA GLY A 242 1.09 14.65 -23.99
C GLY A 242 0.33 13.73 -23.03
N GLY A 243 -0.38 12.72 -23.53
CA GLY A 243 -1.13 11.77 -22.74
C GLY A 243 -0.24 10.83 -21.91
N TYR A 244 -0.78 10.34 -20.80
CA TYR A 244 -0.05 9.48 -19.86
C TYR A 244 0.51 8.18 -20.49
N SER A 245 0.01 7.72 -21.64
CA SER A 245 0.56 6.56 -22.35
C SER A 245 1.90 6.84 -23.05
N GLN A 246 2.23 8.12 -23.27
CA GLN A 246 3.47 8.58 -23.90
C GLN A 246 4.57 8.99 -22.90
N LEU A 247 4.26 8.95 -21.61
CA LEU A 247 5.14 9.37 -20.54
C LEU A 247 5.68 8.15 -19.77
N TRP A 248 6.94 8.24 -19.35
CA TRP A 248 7.68 7.09 -18.83
C TRP A 248 8.54 7.44 -17.62
N PHE A 249 8.49 6.64 -16.56
CA PHE A 249 9.53 6.66 -15.52
C PHE A 249 10.68 5.75 -15.89
N ILE A 250 11.91 6.28 -15.77
CA ILE A 250 13.13 5.53 -15.98
C ILE A 250 13.77 5.30 -14.61
N THR A 251 13.60 4.09 -14.08
CA THR A 251 13.95 3.73 -12.70
C THR A 251 15.23 2.91 -12.67
N PRO A 252 16.29 3.30 -11.94
CA PRO A 252 17.51 2.50 -11.80
C PRO A 252 17.23 1.10 -11.24
N ALA A 253 17.82 0.08 -11.88
CA ALA A 253 17.66 -1.33 -11.53
C ALA A 253 18.98 -2.03 -11.12
N GLY A 254 20.13 -1.34 -11.25
CA GLY A 254 21.43 -1.80 -10.77
C GLY A 254 22.54 -1.69 -11.81
N TYR A 255 23.77 -1.41 -11.36
CA TYR A 255 24.98 -1.13 -12.15
C TYR A 255 24.81 -0.03 -13.21
N ASP A 256 24.21 -0.36 -14.35
CA ASP A 256 23.99 0.51 -15.51
C ASP A 256 22.63 0.26 -16.18
N THR A 257 21.73 -0.48 -15.52
CA THR A 257 20.43 -0.90 -16.04
C THR A 257 19.26 -0.13 -15.41
N PHE A 258 18.18 -0.02 -16.19
CA PHE A 258 16.97 0.71 -15.84
C PHE A 258 15.71 -0.09 -16.22
N LEU A 259 14.68 0.03 -15.39
CA LEU A 259 13.31 -0.27 -15.76
C LEU A 259 12.68 0.95 -16.43
N ILE A 260 11.96 0.74 -17.53
CA ILE A 260 11.18 1.77 -18.22
C ILE A 260 9.69 1.48 -17.93
N ILE A 261 9.07 2.27 -17.05
CA ILE A 261 7.69 2.07 -16.58
C ILE A 261 6.75 3.10 -17.22
N ASN A 262 5.67 2.65 -17.85
CA ASN A 262 4.69 3.53 -18.49
C ASN A 262 3.80 4.26 -17.46
N LEU A 263 3.58 5.57 -17.62
CA LEU A 263 2.72 6.36 -16.72
C LEU A 263 1.29 5.81 -16.67
N HIS A 264 0.60 5.76 -17.81
CA HIS A 264 -0.80 5.33 -17.85
C HIS A 264 -1.01 3.91 -17.32
N ALA A 265 -0.17 2.96 -17.74
CA ALA A 265 -0.39 1.54 -17.45
C ALA A 265 0.26 1.04 -16.15
N SER A 266 1.22 1.78 -15.59
CA SER A 266 2.09 1.38 -14.46
C SER A 266 2.87 0.09 -14.67
N LYS A 267 3.11 -0.28 -15.93
CA LYS A 267 3.75 -1.55 -16.33
C LYS A 267 5.12 -1.31 -16.94
N ALA A 268 6.00 -2.28 -16.78
CA ALA A 268 7.33 -2.25 -17.34
C ALA A 268 7.31 -2.58 -18.83
N LEU A 269 8.16 -1.90 -19.59
CA LEU A 269 8.46 -2.19 -20.98
C LEU A 269 9.29 -3.48 -21.06
N THR A 270 8.78 -4.49 -21.75
CA THR A 270 9.36 -5.85 -21.85
C THR A 270 9.70 -6.18 -23.30
N GLU A 271 10.90 -6.72 -23.52
CA GLU A 271 11.31 -7.28 -24.80
C GLU A 271 10.60 -8.60 -25.15
N ASN A 272 10.17 -8.77 -26.41
CA ASN A 272 9.51 -9.98 -26.93
C ASN A 272 10.35 -10.78 -27.96
N GLY A 273 11.66 -10.55 -28.02
CA GLY A 273 12.56 -11.19 -28.98
C GLY A 273 12.66 -10.45 -30.33
N ALA A 274 13.36 -11.06 -31.29
CA ALA A 274 13.68 -10.42 -32.56
C ALA A 274 12.46 -10.31 -33.50
N GLY A 275 12.32 -9.15 -34.15
CA GLY A 275 11.22 -8.82 -35.07
C GLY A 275 9.90 -8.43 -34.38
N GLN A 276 9.82 -8.52 -33.05
CA GLN A 276 8.62 -8.23 -32.27
C GLN A 276 8.75 -6.89 -31.52
N PRO A 277 7.71 -6.02 -31.54
CA PRO A 277 7.66 -4.86 -30.67
C PRO A 277 7.74 -5.26 -29.20
N ALA A 278 8.35 -4.42 -28.37
CA ALA A 278 8.24 -4.52 -26.92
C ALA A 278 6.77 -4.35 -26.49
N THR A 279 6.40 -4.93 -25.35
CA THR A 279 5.05 -4.82 -24.78
C THR A 279 5.10 -4.46 -23.31
N LEU A 280 3.97 -4.04 -22.75
CA LEU A 280 3.79 -3.89 -21.32
C LEU A 280 3.69 -5.25 -20.62
N ALA A 281 4.38 -5.39 -19.49
CA ALA A 281 4.19 -6.49 -18.54
C ALA A 281 4.28 -6.00 -17.09
N MET A 282 3.82 -6.83 -16.15
CA MET A 282 4.04 -6.57 -14.71
C MET A 282 5.53 -6.47 -14.42
N GLU A 283 5.93 -5.51 -13.59
CA GLU A 283 7.33 -5.38 -13.19
C GLU A 283 7.80 -6.65 -12.46
N SER A 284 8.82 -7.30 -13.02
CA SER A 284 9.41 -8.55 -12.55
C SER A 284 10.90 -8.43 -12.25
N GLY A 285 11.54 -7.32 -12.69
CA GLY A 285 12.97 -7.10 -12.61
C GLY A 285 13.81 -8.10 -13.43
N GLN A 286 13.16 -8.91 -14.26
CA GLN A 286 13.84 -9.94 -15.07
C GLN A 286 14.56 -9.33 -16.27
N ALA A 287 15.47 -10.11 -16.85
CA ALA A 287 16.38 -9.73 -17.92
C ALA A 287 15.71 -8.97 -19.08
N GLU A 288 14.51 -9.39 -19.50
CA GLU A 288 13.71 -8.82 -20.58
C GLU A 288 13.14 -7.41 -20.29
N GLN A 289 13.20 -6.94 -19.03
CA GLN A 289 12.78 -5.60 -18.59
C GLN A 289 13.95 -4.66 -18.26
N LEU A 290 15.18 -5.17 -18.25
CA LEU A 290 16.37 -4.38 -17.93
C LEU A 290 16.92 -3.73 -19.20
N TRP A 291 16.89 -2.40 -19.23
CA TRP A 291 17.32 -1.59 -20.37
C TRP A 291 18.59 -0.79 -20.05
N ARG A 292 19.44 -0.62 -21.04
CA ARG A 292 20.63 0.24 -21.05
C ARG A 292 20.43 1.39 -22.03
N PHE A 293 20.99 2.54 -21.70
CA PHE A 293 20.99 3.73 -22.55
C PHE A 293 22.42 4.02 -23.03
N GLY A 294 22.73 3.73 -24.29
CA GLY A 294 24.00 4.05 -24.94
C GLY A 294 23.88 5.37 -25.72
N ARG A 295 24.94 6.18 -25.77
CA ARG A 295 24.97 7.42 -26.58
C ARG A 295 25.38 7.09 -28.02
N THR A 296 24.62 7.58 -29.01
CA THR A 296 24.88 7.29 -30.44
C THR A 296 25.30 8.49 -31.29
N GLY A 297 24.98 9.71 -30.87
CA GLY A 297 25.24 10.93 -31.64
C GLY A 297 24.75 12.19 -30.94
N GLU A 298 24.29 13.16 -31.73
CA GLU A 298 23.86 14.52 -31.36
C GLU A 298 22.74 14.57 -30.30
N GLY A 299 23.07 14.27 -29.04
CA GLY A 299 22.09 14.19 -27.94
C GLY A 299 21.14 12.99 -28.01
N THR A 300 21.37 12.05 -28.94
CA THR A 300 20.57 10.85 -29.13
C THR A 300 21.13 9.63 -28.37
N LEU A 301 20.21 8.77 -27.98
CA LEU A 301 20.46 7.53 -27.26
C LEU A 301 19.93 6.32 -28.04
N GLU A 302 20.62 5.20 -27.90
CA GLU A 302 20.13 3.87 -28.22
C GLU A 302 19.70 3.18 -26.93
N ILE A 303 18.51 2.58 -26.95
CA ILE A 303 17.96 1.83 -25.83
C ILE A 303 18.15 0.34 -26.16
N THR A 304 18.93 -0.39 -25.36
CA THR A 304 19.18 -1.84 -25.57
C THR A 304 18.75 -2.67 -24.37
N ASN A 305 18.24 -3.88 -24.61
CA ASN A 305 18.02 -4.83 -23.53
C ASN A 305 19.36 -5.34 -22.99
N SER A 306 19.54 -5.33 -21.67
CA SER A 306 20.83 -5.59 -21.03
C SER A 306 21.34 -7.03 -21.15
N ALA A 307 20.44 -7.98 -21.41
CA ALA A 307 20.77 -9.40 -21.51
C ALA A 307 20.88 -9.89 -22.96
N SER A 308 20.03 -9.39 -23.86
CA SER A 308 20.03 -9.80 -25.26
C SER A 308 20.87 -8.92 -26.19
N GLY A 309 21.20 -7.69 -25.76
CA GLY A 309 21.91 -6.69 -26.56
C GLY A 309 21.11 -6.13 -27.74
N ARG A 310 19.84 -6.53 -27.92
CA ARG A 310 18.97 -5.99 -28.97
C ARG A 310 18.45 -4.61 -28.60
N LYS A 311 18.25 -3.76 -29.61
CA LYS A 311 17.65 -2.44 -29.45
C LYS A 311 16.16 -2.55 -29.11
N LEU A 312 15.61 -1.52 -28.46
CA LEU A 312 14.17 -1.37 -28.26
C LEU A 312 13.45 -1.44 -29.60
N GLN A 313 12.59 -2.43 -29.75
CA GLN A 313 11.76 -2.64 -30.93
C GLN A 313 10.35 -2.08 -30.67
N VAL A 314 9.79 -1.37 -31.64
CA VAL A 314 8.47 -0.73 -31.55
C VAL A 314 7.71 -0.87 -32.87
N GLU A 315 6.39 -0.78 -32.83
CA GLU A 315 5.62 -0.58 -34.08
C GLU A 315 5.92 0.81 -34.66
N SER A 316 6.16 0.88 -35.96
CA SER A 316 6.29 2.12 -36.74
C SER A 316 5.08 3.04 -36.59
N ARG A 317 5.30 4.34 -36.78
CA ARG A 317 4.26 5.37 -36.68
C ARG A 317 3.11 5.12 -37.64
N ASP A 318 3.43 4.71 -38.87
CA ASP A 318 2.47 4.41 -39.95
C ASP A 318 1.85 3.00 -39.85
N GLY A 319 2.36 2.15 -38.96
CA GLY A 319 1.92 0.76 -38.80
C GLY A 319 2.44 -0.21 -39.88
N SER A 320 3.44 0.19 -40.67
CA SER A 320 4.04 -0.65 -41.72
C SER A 320 4.82 -1.87 -41.21
N GLY A 321 5.26 -1.86 -39.95
CA GLY A 321 5.95 -2.99 -39.30
C GLY A 321 6.67 -2.63 -38.01
N THR A 322 7.54 -3.54 -37.55
CA THR A 322 8.43 -3.35 -36.39
C THR A 322 9.72 -2.62 -36.81
N LEU A 323 10.09 -1.57 -36.08
CA LEU A 323 11.36 -0.85 -36.22
C LEU A 323 12.23 -1.05 -34.97
N ALA A 324 13.53 -0.78 -35.08
CA ALA A 324 14.51 -0.85 -33.98
C ALA A 324 15.35 0.45 -33.92
N PRO A 325 14.76 1.59 -33.47
CA PRO A 325 15.41 2.90 -33.55
C PRO A 325 16.64 3.02 -32.62
N ALA A 326 17.59 3.86 -33.02
CA ALA A 326 18.87 4.08 -32.34
C ALA A 326 19.14 5.57 -32.04
N ASP A 327 18.08 6.37 -32.18
CA ASP A 327 18.04 7.81 -32.28
C ASP A 327 16.94 8.37 -31.34
N TRP A 328 16.88 7.84 -30.13
CA TRP A 328 15.94 8.27 -29.09
C TRP A 328 16.47 9.51 -28.38
N GLN A 329 15.69 10.58 -28.39
CA GLN A 329 15.93 11.74 -27.52
C GLN A 329 15.04 11.61 -26.29
N VAL A 330 15.64 11.33 -25.14
CA VAL A 330 14.93 11.15 -23.86
C VAL A 330 14.86 12.50 -23.17
N LYS A 331 13.67 13.12 -23.15
CA LYS A 331 13.43 14.45 -22.59
C LYS A 331 12.67 14.33 -21.28
N PRO A 332 13.08 14.98 -20.18
CA PRO A 332 12.18 15.15 -19.05
C PRO A 332 10.99 15.98 -19.51
N VAL A 333 9.80 15.78 -18.93
CA VAL A 333 8.61 16.56 -19.34
C VAL A 333 8.75 18.06 -18.99
N SER A 334 9.72 18.40 -18.13
CA SER A 334 10.15 19.77 -17.86
C SER A 334 11.61 19.76 -17.42
N GLU A 335 12.39 20.73 -17.91
CA GLU A 335 13.84 20.85 -17.63
C GLU A 335 14.12 21.35 -16.20
N ASP A 336 13.26 22.22 -15.64
CA ASP A 336 13.45 22.82 -14.30
C ASP A 336 12.78 22.04 -13.17
N TYR A 337 11.53 21.60 -13.39
CA TYR A 337 10.74 20.88 -12.39
C TYR A 337 9.84 19.85 -13.07
N PRO A 338 10.06 18.54 -12.88
CA PRO A 338 9.59 17.53 -13.83
C PRO A 338 8.09 17.23 -13.76
N VAL A 339 7.35 17.82 -12.81
CA VAL A 339 5.89 17.74 -12.74
C VAL A 339 5.29 18.92 -13.54
N PRO A 340 4.50 18.67 -14.60
CA PRO A 340 3.78 19.74 -15.30
C PRO A 340 2.73 20.38 -14.40
N GLU A 341 2.25 21.57 -14.76
CA GLU A 341 1.13 22.17 -14.05
C GLU A 341 -0.10 21.23 -14.08
N PRO A 342 -0.79 21.03 -12.94
CA PRO A 342 -2.05 20.32 -12.92
C PRO A 342 -3.17 21.15 -13.55
N HIS A 343 -4.04 20.49 -14.31
CA HIS A 343 -5.27 21.08 -14.85
C HIS A 343 -6.51 20.46 -14.16
N PRO A 344 -6.94 20.96 -12.99
CA PRO A 344 -8.10 20.43 -12.28
C PRO A 344 -9.32 20.25 -13.19
N LEU A 345 -9.86 19.03 -13.17
CA LEU A 345 -11.07 18.68 -13.89
C LEU A 345 -12.28 19.30 -13.20
N ASP A 346 -13.14 19.98 -13.97
CA ASP A 346 -14.41 20.46 -13.44
C ASP A 346 -15.34 19.25 -13.15
N THR A 347 -15.94 19.26 -11.96
CA THR A 347 -16.95 18.28 -11.54
C THR A 347 -18.29 18.94 -11.21
N GLY A 348 -18.43 20.23 -11.56
CA GLY A 348 -19.60 21.08 -11.33
C GLY A 348 -20.01 21.13 -9.87
N ASN A 349 -21.19 20.57 -9.56
CA ASN A 349 -21.74 20.60 -8.20
C ASN A 349 -21.17 19.53 -7.27
N TYR A 350 -20.51 18.50 -7.80
CA TYR A 350 -19.95 17.41 -6.98
C TYR A 350 -18.66 17.82 -6.29
N ARG A 351 -18.44 17.25 -5.11
CA ARG A 351 -17.18 17.32 -4.36
C ARG A 351 -16.69 15.88 -4.19
N VAL A 352 -15.88 15.43 -5.14
CA VAL A 352 -15.23 14.12 -5.03
C VAL A 352 -13.95 14.30 -4.23
N GLY A 353 -13.80 13.53 -3.16
CA GLY A 353 -12.57 13.45 -2.40
C GLY A 353 -12.20 12.00 -2.11
N ALA A 354 -10.92 11.72 -1.86
CA ALA A 354 -10.46 10.39 -1.47
C ALA A 354 -9.98 10.39 -0.02
N GLN A 355 -10.28 9.33 0.74
CA GLN A 355 -9.58 9.08 2.01
C GLN A 355 -8.10 8.79 1.74
N MET A 356 -7.20 9.05 2.68
CA MET A 356 -5.76 8.88 2.48
C MET A 356 -5.06 8.45 3.77
N CYS A 357 -4.21 7.44 3.66
CA CYS A 357 -3.51 6.82 4.78
C CYS A 357 -1.99 7.00 4.65
N ASN A 358 -1.41 7.62 5.67
CA ASN A 358 -0.02 8.10 5.65
C ASN A 358 0.96 7.05 6.23
N LEU A 359 0.90 5.80 5.76
CA LEU A 359 1.75 4.71 6.26
C LEU A 359 3.05 4.53 5.47
N TRP A 360 3.28 5.33 4.43
CA TRP A 360 4.26 5.02 3.38
C TRP A 360 5.60 5.77 3.54
N ASN A 361 5.75 6.52 4.63
CA ASN A 361 7.04 6.94 5.19
C ASN A 361 7.39 6.12 6.46
N THR A 362 7.07 4.82 6.44
CA THR A 362 7.33 3.86 7.53
C THR A 362 7.76 2.49 6.99
N ASP A 363 7.69 1.42 7.79
CA ASP A 363 7.90 0.04 7.32
C ASP A 363 6.76 -0.52 6.46
N GLY A 364 5.70 0.26 6.21
CA GLY A 364 4.56 -0.12 5.36
C GLY A 364 4.95 -0.72 4.00
N TRP A 365 5.90 -0.11 3.28
CA TRP A 365 6.40 -0.64 2.00
C TRP A 365 6.98 -2.05 2.11
N THR A 366 7.81 -2.30 3.14
CA THR A 366 8.47 -3.60 3.36
C THR A 366 7.47 -4.73 3.53
N ARG A 367 6.32 -4.44 4.13
CA ARG A 367 5.28 -5.44 4.41
C ARG A 367 4.39 -5.76 3.20
N ILE A 368 4.29 -4.85 2.21
CA ILE A 368 3.52 -5.09 0.97
C ILE A 368 4.38 -5.51 -0.23
N ILE A 369 5.70 -5.61 -0.09
CA ILE A 369 6.62 -5.92 -1.21
C ILE A 369 6.36 -7.28 -1.87
N SER A 370 5.76 -8.23 -1.15
CA SER A 370 5.32 -9.53 -1.67
C SER A 370 4.02 -9.48 -2.49
N TYR A 371 3.42 -8.29 -2.63
CA TYR A 371 2.21 -8.00 -3.40
C TYR A 371 2.55 -7.00 -4.53
N PRO A 372 3.35 -7.39 -5.54
CA PRO A 372 3.88 -6.48 -6.55
C PRO A 372 2.79 -5.81 -7.40
N GLU A 373 1.58 -6.38 -7.45
CA GLU A 373 0.42 -5.77 -8.10
C GLU A 373 -0.07 -4.49 -7.40
N ARG A 374 0.30 -4.30 -6.13
CA ARG A 374 0.03 -3.10 -5.32
C ARG A 374 1.12 -2.05 -5.41
N LYS A 375 2.22 -2.30 -6.14
CA LYS A 375 3.31 -1.33 -6.30
C LYS A 375 2.74 -0.04 -6.92
N PRO A 376 2.85 1.13 -6.24
CA PRO A 376 2.37 2.39 -6.79
C PRO A 376 3.12 2.74 -8.06
N PHE A 377 2.51 3.58 -8.89
CA PHE A 377 3.13 4.07 -10.09
C PHE A 377 4.42 4.88 -9.81
N LEU A 378 4.42 5.68 -8.74
CA LEU A 378 5.60 6.36 -8.18
C LEU A 378 6.65 5.40 -7.60
N GLY A 379 6.42 4.09 -7.68
CA GLY A 379 7.23 3.05 -7.05
C GLY A 379 7.14 3.07 -5.53
N TRP A 380 8.19 2.59 -4.86
CA TRP A 380 8.34 2.75 -3.41
C TRP A 380 8.86 4.17 -3.14
N TYR A 381 7.94 5.14 -3.08
CA TYR A 381 8.25 6.56 -2.99
C TYR A 381 8.38 7.04 -1.53
N PRO A 382 9.21 8.06 -1.25
CA PRO A 382 9.22 8.74 0.04
C PRO A 382 8.00 9.65 0.15
N GLU A 383 6.95 9.13 0.78
CA GLU A 383 5.69 9.84 1.00
C GLU A 383 5.88 11.17 1.76
N GLY A 384 5.22 12.23 1.30
CA GLY A 384 5.33 13.57 1.86
C GLY A 384 6.59 14.33 1.43
N THR A 385 7.24 13.94 0.34
CA THR A 385 8.27 14.75 -0.32
C THR A 385 7.70 15.46 -1.56
N PRO A 386 8.19 16.66 -1.93
CA PRO A 386 7.51 17.51 -2.92
C PRO A 386 7.23 16.86 -4.27
N LEU A 387 8.21 16.14 -4.84
CA LEU A 387 8.09 15.58 -6.18
C LEU A 387 7.03 14.45 -6.27
N PRO A 388 7.05 13.40 -5.42
CA PRO A 388 5.93 12.47 -5.33
C PRO A 388 4.58 13.14 -5.04
N THR A 389 4.52 14.09 -4.09
CA THR A 389 3.23 14.70 -3.72
C THR A 389 2.67 15.63 -4.80
N ASP A 390 3.49 16.34 -5.56
CA ASP A 390 3.03 17.09 -6.75
C ASP A 390 2.49 16.14 -7.85
N TRP A 391 3.04 14.93 -7.98
CA TRP A 391 2.43 13.89 -8.84
C TRP A 391 1.10 13.37 -8.33
N GLU A 392 0.96 13.16 -7.01
CA GLU A 392 -0.32 12.77 -6.40
C GLU A 392 -1.38 13.86 -6.62
N ILE A 393 -1.00 15.13 -6.42
CA ILE A 393 -1.85 16.30 -6.68
C ILE A 393 -2.29 16.30 -8.14
N LYS A 394 -1.35 16.21 -9.09
CA LYS A 394 -1.67 16.22 -10.52
C LYS A 394 -2.60 15.07 -10.90
N ALA A 395 -2.29 13.84 -10.48
CA ALA A 395 -3.11 12.68 -10.76
C ALA A 395 -4.51 12.79 -10.12
N ALA A 396 -4.63 13.30 -8.90
CA ALA A 396 -5.93 13.49 -8.23
C ALA A 396 -6.80 14.53 -8.95
N VAL A 397 -6.30 15.76 -9.12
CA VAL A 397 -7.13 16.88 -9.59
C VAL A 397 -7.52 16.75 -11.05
N GLU A 398 -6.65 16.18 -11.90
CA GLU A 398 -6.96 15.93 -13.32
C GLU A 398 -7.98 14.80 -13.53
N HIS A 399 -8.30 14.04 -12.48
CA HIS A 399 -9.34 13.01 -12.50
C HIS A 399 -10.54 13.36 -11.60
N GLY A 400 -10.67 14.64 -11.21
CA GLY A 400 -11.82 15.18 -10.50
C GLY A 400 -11.78 15.04 -8.97
N ILE A 401 -10.70 14.49 -8.40
CA ILE A 401 -10.52 14.38 -6.95
C ILE A 401 -10.00 15.73 -6.44
N GLY A 402 -10.90 16.55 -5.91
CA GLY A 402 -10.58 17.90 -5.44
C GLY A 402 -9.99 17.97 -4.03
N PHE A 403 -10.10 16.89 -3.24
CA PHE A 403 -9.55 16.87 -1.88
C PHE A 403 -9.16 15.48 -1.35
N PHE A 404 -8.23 15.46 -0.39
CA PHE A 404 -7.94 14.28 0.42
C PHE A 404 -8.47 14.40 1.86
N MET A 405 -9.08 13.33 2.38
CA MET A 405 -9.39 13.16 3.79
C MET A 405 -8.26 12.35 4.44
N THR A 406 -7.31 13.04 5.05
CA THR A 406 -6.06 12.47 5.56
C THR A 406 -6.22 12.00 7.01
N CYS A 407 -5.79 10.79 7.34
CA CYS A 407 -5.74 10.34 8.73
C CYS A 407 -4.86 11.25 9.60
N TRP A 408 -5.35 11.61 10.80
CA TRP A 408 -4.63 12.45 11.77
C TRP A 408 -4.55 11.78 13.14
N TYR A 409 -3.32 11.52 13.58
CA TYR A 409 -3.00 10.72 14.76
C TYR A 409 -2.28 11.58 15.82
N ARG A 410 -2.94 11.90 16.93
CA ARG A 410 -2.24 12.34 18.14
C ARG A 410 -1.49 11.15 18.73
N ASP A 411 -0.17 11.26 18.96
CA ASP A 411 0.64 10.13 19.46
C ASP A 411 0.00 9.48 20.68
N LYS A 412 -0.07 8.14 20.71
CA LYS A 412 -0.69 7.40 21.81
C LYS A 412 -0.18 7.77 23.21
N ASN A 413 1.07 8.23 23.32
CA ASN A 413 1.69 8.61 24.58
C ASN A 413 1.46 10.09 24.94
N ASN A 414 0.78 10.87 24.09
CA ASN A 414 0.55 12.30 24.24
C ASN A 414 -0.80 12.66 24.93
N LEU A 415 -1.57 11.66 25.37
CA LEU A 415 -2.86 11.85 26.06
C LEU A 415 -2.72 12.83 27.25
N GLY A 416 -3.54 13.89 27.27
CA GLY A 416 -3.49 14.92 28.33
C GLY A 416 -2.28 15.85 28.30
N LYS A 417 -1.35 15.70 27.34
CA LYS A 417 -0.09 16.45 27.29
C LYS A 417 -0.14 17.60 26.29
N SER A 418 0.73 18.58 26.55
CA SER A 418 1.01 19.75 25.71
C SER A 418 2.53 19.92 25.60
N PRO A 419 3.09 20.23 24.42
CA PRO A 419 2.40 20.41 23.13
C PRO A 419 1.76 19.10 22.62
N VAL A 420 0.81 19.24 21.69
CA VAL A 420 0.26 18.10 20.97
C VAL A 420 1.34 17.51 20.06
N GLU A 421 1.60 16.22 20.24
CA GLU A 421 2.53 15.45 19.39
C GLU A 421 1.71 14.65 18.38
N VAL A 422 2.09 14.73 17.12
CA VAL A 422 1.39 14.10 16.00
C VAL A 422 2.28 13.03 15.35
N ARG A 423 1.67 11.94 14.89
CA ARG A 423 2.31 10.91 14.06
C ARG A 423 1.71 10.91 12.67
N LEU A 424 2.51 10.48 11.68
CA LEU A 424 2.05 10.19 10.31
C LEU A 424 1.37 11.38 9.62
N ASP A 425 1.86 12.59 9.86
CA ASP A 425 1.41 13.85 9.23
C ASP A 425 2.36 14.35 8.12
N HIS A 426 3.36 13.54 7.75
CA HIS A 426 4.43 13.93 6.83
C HIS A 426 3.91 14.32 5.44
N TRP A 427 2.78 13.79 4.98
CA TRP A 427 2.15 14.27 3.75
C TRP A 427 1.68 15.72 3.88
N ILE A 428 0.98 16.06 4.98
CA ILE A 428 0.49 17.42 5.24
C ILE A 428 1.66 18.40 5.45
N ARG A 429 2.71 17.98 6.18
CA ARG A 429 3.94 18.79 6.34
C ARG A 429 4.74 18.92 5.03
N GLY A 430 4.67 17.92 4.16
CA GLY A 430 5.25 17.95 2.81
C GLY A 430 4.53 18.95 1.91
N LEU A 431 3.20 19.04 2.02
CA LEU A 431 2.33 19.86 1.17
C LEU A 431 2.79 21.32 1.07
N SER A 432 3.17 21.97 2.18
CA SER A 432 3.64 23.37 2.17
C SER A 432 4.93 23.60 1.37
N ASN A 433 5.65 22.54 0.99
CA ASN A 433 6.87 22.59 0.16
C ASN A 433 6.62 22.13 -1.30
N CYS A 434 5.38 21.77 -1.64
CA CYS A 434 4.99 21.31 -2.99
C CYS A 434 4.68 22.51 -3.90
N ARG A 435 4.99 22.39 -5.20
CA ARG A 435 4.75 23.48 -6.17
C ARG A 435 3.25 23.71 -6.40
N TYR A 436 2.44 22.67 -6.33
CA TYR A 436 1.01 22.69 -6.63
C TYR A 436 0.13 22.51 -5.40
N ALA A 437 0.66 22.84 -4.22
CA ALA A 437 -0.03 22.76 -2.94
C ALA A 437 -1.40 23.46 -2.89
N ASP A 438 -1.59 24.50 -3.72
CA ASP A 438 -2.82 25.29 -3.83
C ASP A 438 -3.88 24.66 -4.75
N ARG A 439 -3.50 23.70 -5.62
CA ARG A 439 -4.38 23.02 -6.60
C ARG A 439 -5.29 21.97 -5.96
N ILE A 440 -4.93 21.41 -4.80
CA ILE A 440 -5.74 20.43 -4.05
C ILE A 440 -6.20 21.01 -2.70
N LYS A 441 -7.27 20.44 -2.13
CA LYS A 441 -7.62 20.66 -0.71
C LYS A 441 -7.38 19.41 0.15
N PHE A 442 -7.32 19.57 1.46
CA PHE A 442 -7.33 18.45 2.39
C PHE A 442 -8.19 18.72 3.63
N MET A 443 -8.69 17.66 4.26
CA MET A 443 -9.28 17.71 5.60
C MET A 443 -8.70 16.60 6.45
N ILE A 444 -8.69 16.78 7.77
CA ILE A 444 -8.26 15.72 8.69
C ILE A 444 -9.42 14.80 9.11
N MET A 445 -9.13 13.51 9.19
CA MET A 445 -9.91 12.51 9.93
C MET A 445 -9.19 12.20 11.23
N TRP A 446 -9.79 12.57 12.36
CA TRP A 446 -9.22 12.31 13.69
C TRP A 446 -9.34 10.84 14.05
N GLU A 447 -8.19 10.17 14.01
CA GLU A 447 -7.96 8.78 14.39
C GLU A 447 -7.82 8.68 15.91
N ASN A 448 -8.95 8.72 16.61
CA ASN A 448 -9.02 8.89 18.06
C ASN A 448 -9.08 7.57 18.87
N ALA A 449 -8.94 6.41 18.23
CA ALA A 449 -9.15 5.09 18.85
C ALA A 449 -8.39 3.93 18.17
N ASN A 450 -7.06 3.89 18.27
CA ASN A 450 -6.25 2.77 17.76
C ASN A 450 -4.92 2.59 18.54
N ASP A 451 -4.11 1.60 18.17
CA ASP A 451 -2.86 1.24 18.88
C ASP A 451 -1.70 2.24 18.70
N ILE A 452 -1.84 3.23 17.81
CA ILE A 452 -0.83 4.26 17.51
C ILE A 452 -1.25 5.67 17.93
N ALA A 453 -2.54 5.90 18.22
CA ALA A 453 -3.07 7.22 18.54
C ALA A 453 -4.05 7.25 19.72
N CYS A 454 -4.05 8.38 20.42
CA CYS A 454 -4.97 8.64 21.53
C CYS A 454 -6.04 9.69 21.18
N GLY A 455 -7.13 9.66 21.95
CA GLY A 455 -8.16 10.69 21.93
C GLY A 455 -7.81 11.87 22.83
N VAL A 456 -8.70 12.17 23.77
CA VAL A 456 -8.54 13.23 24.78
C VAL A 456 -8.71 12.67 26.19
N ALA A 457 -8.01 13.26 27.16
CA ALA A 457 -8.12 12.87 28.56
C ALA A 457 -9.46 13.31 29.16
N ASP A 458 -9.87 14.54 28.85
CA ASP A 458 -11.09 15.20 29.29
C ASP A 458 -11.44 16.38 28.36
N GLU A 459 -12.47 17.16 28.71
CA GLU A 459 -12.86 18.36 27.97
C GLU A 459 -11.77 19.45 27.96
N LYS A 460 -10.96 19.55 29.03
CA LYS A 460 -9.91 20.57 29.14
C LYS A 460 -8.77 20.26 28.16
N ASP A 461 -8.33 19.01 28.10
CA ASP A 461 -7.34 18.53 27.13
C ASP A 461 -7.83 18.73 25.69
N PHE A 462 -9.09 18.42 25.41
CA PHE A 462 -9.69 18.67 24.10
C PHE A 462 -9.66 20.16 23.71
N LEU A 463 -10.18 21.03 24.58
CA LEU A 463 -10.38 22.43 24.26
C LEU A 463 -9.08 23.25 24.31
N ASP A 464 -8.16 22.95 25.23
CA ASP A 464 -6.94 23.76 25.44
C ASP A 464 -5.72 23.23 24.68
N ASN A 465 -5.66 21.94 24.31
CA ASN A 465 -4.55 21.37 23.55
C ASN A 465 -4.96 21.04 22.11
N VAL A 466 -5.98 20.19 21.92
CA VAL A 466 -6.27 19.59 20.61
C VAL A 466 -6.95 20.58 19.64
N VAL A 467 -8.02 21.27 20.06
CA VAL A 467 -8.73 22.23 19.20
C VAL A 467 -7.83 23.40 18.76
N PRO A 468 -7.02 24.05 19.64
CA PRO A 468 -6.12 25.12 19.22
C PRO A 468 -5.02 24.62 18.28
N TYR A 469 -4.55 23.39 18.47
CA TYR A 469 -3.59 22.78 17.54
C TYR A 469 -4.20 22.63 16.14
N TRP A 470 -5.42 22.10 16.01
CA TRP A 470 -6.08 22.00 14.70
C TRP A 470 -6.34 23.35 14.05
N ILE A 471 -6.76 24.36 14.83
CA ILE A 471 -6.94 25.72 14.34
C ILE A 471 -5.62 26.26 13.78
N ASN A 472 -4.54 26.19 14.56
CA ASN A 472 -3.27 26.84 14.23
C ASN A 472 -2.48 26.13 13.12
N HIS A 473 -2.57 24.79 13.02
CA HIS A 473 -1.75 23.99 12.11
C HIS A 473 -2.49 23.47 10.87
N TYR A 474 -3.83 23.37 10.90
CA TYR A 474 -4.60 22.80 9.80
C TYR A 474 -5.70 23.72 9.28
N PHE A 475 -6.64 24.18 10.10
CA PHE A 475 -7.81 24.93 9.61
C PHE A 475 -7.42 26.26 8.94
N THR A 476 -6.34 26.89 9.38
CA THR A 476 -5.74 28.11 8.79
C THR A 476 -4.86 27.84 7.56
N HIS A 477 -4.54 26.58 7.23
CA HIS A 477 -3.74 26.25 6.06
C HIS A 477 -4.53 26.59 4.78
N PRO A 478 -3.95 27.26 3.77
CA PRO A 478 -4.69 27.72 2.57
C PRO A 478 -5.30 26.58 1.74
N SER A 479 -4.73 25.38 1.86
CA SER A 479 -5.21 24.13 1.26
C SER A 479 -6.19 23.36 2.15
N TYR A 480 -6.61 23.85 3.31
CA TYR A 480 -7.62 23.16 4.12
C TYR A 480 -9.01 23.25 3.47
N LEU A 481 -9.81 22.18 3.59
CA LEU A 481 -11.18 22.13 3.10
C LEU A 481 -12.10 22.92 4.02
N VAL A 482 -12.38 24.15 3.61
CA VAL A 482 -13.34 25.06 4.25
C VAL A 482 -14.55 25.21 3.33
N LEU A 483 -15.70 24.69 3.75
CA LEU A 483 -16.96 24.76 3.00
C LEU A 483 -17.90 25.75 3.65
N ASP A 484 -18.44 26.68 2.84
CA ASP A 484 -19.38 27.72 3.31
C ASP A 484 -18.84 28.55 4.49
N GLY A 485 -17.50 28.67 4.58
CA GLY A 485 -16.75 29.35 5.66
C GLY A 485 -16.49 28.50 6.91
N LYS A 486 -16.80 27.20 6.89
CA LYS A 486 -16.59 26.25 7.99
C LYS A 486 -15.54 25.20 7.63
N PRO A 487 -14.46 25.01 8.42
CA PRO A 487 -13.57 23.85 8.28
C PRO A 487 -14.37 22.54 8.40
N VAL A 488 -14.03 21.55 7.58
CA VAL A 488 -14.61 20.20 7.66
C VAL A 488 -13.69 19.30 8.49
N LEU A 489 -14.23 18.61 9.49
CA LEU A 489 -13.51 17.68 10.37
C LEU A 489 -14.24 16.33 10.42
N ALA A 490 -13.51 15.24 10.16
CA ALA A 490 -14.00 13.88 10.33
C ALA A 490 -13.49 13.25 11.64
N ILE A 491 -14.27 12.36 12.25
CA ILE A 491 -13.97 11.69 13.52
C ILE A 491 -14.14 10.18 13.31
N TYR A 492 -13.06 9.41 13.51
CA TYR A 492 -13.02 7.97 13.21
C TYR A 492 -13.78 7.09 14.22
N ALA A 493 -13.78 7.44 15.51
CA ALA A 493 -14.53 6.71 16.53
C ALA A 493 -15.35 7.67 17.40
N PRO A 494 -16.54 8.11 16.95
CA PRO A 494 -17.43 8.97 17.75
C PRO A 494 -17.81 8.36 19.11
N SER A 495 -17.96 7.04 19.20
CA SER A 495 -18.23 6.32 20.45
C SER A 495 -17.09 6.40 21.47
N ARG A 496 -15.85 6.61 21.02
CA ARG A 496 -14.71 6.85 21.91
C ARG A 496 -14.75 8.23 22.54
N LEU A 497 -15.32 9.23 21.84
CA LEU A 497 -15.55 10.55 22.43
C LEU A 497 -16.56 10.50 23.57
N THR A 498 -17.64 9.72 23.45
CA THR A 498 -18.58 9.45 24.55
C THR A 498 -17.87 8.92 25.79
N GLN A 499 -16.86 8.06 25.62
CA GLN A 499 -16.06 7.52 26.72
C GLN A 499 -15.09 8.55 27.30
N ASN A 500 -14.44 9.35 26.46
CA ASN A 500 -13.49 10.38 26.92
C ASN A 500 -14.16 11.61 27.56
N LEU A 501 -15.37 11.95 27.13
CA LEU A 501 -16.15 13.11 27.58
C LEU A 501 -17.37 12.72 28.43
N GLY A 502 -17.41 11.47 28.88
CA GLY A 502 -18.38 10.91 29.84
C GLY A 502 -19.80 10.63 29.33
N SER A 503 -20.29 11.36 28.32
CA SER A 503 -21.63 11.17 27.73
C SER A 503 -21.77 11.85 26.37
N ASP A 504 -22.80 11.50 25.59
CA ASP A 504 -23.08 12.15 24.29
C ASP A 504 -23.42 13.65 24.46
N ALA A 505 -24.10 14.01 25.57
CA ALA A 505 -24.31 15.40 25.98
C ALA A 505 -22.98 16.11 26.32
N GLY A 506 -22.02 15.42 26.93
CA GLY A 506 -20.67 15.93 27.18
C GLY A 506 -19.88 16.18 25.89
N VAL A 507 -19.95 15.24 24.93
CA VAL A 507 -19.40 15.44 23.58
C VAL A 507 -20.06 16.66 22.92
N ARG A 508 -21.39 16.77 22.99
CA ARG A 508 -22.13 17.90 22.42
C ARG A 508 -21.71 19.25 23.02
N GLN A 509 -21.54 19.32 24.33
CA GLN A 509 -21.08 20.52 25.01
C GLN A 509 -19.64 20.90 24.60
N ALA A 510 -18.74 19.93 24.56
CA ALA A 510 -17.35 20.12 24.16
C ALA A 510 -17.24 20.56 22.68
N MET A 511 -17.97 19.91 21.78
CA MET A 511 -18.01 20.28 20.35
C MET A 511 -18.61 21.66 20.11
N ALA A 512 -19.65 22.05 20.85
CA ALA A 512 -20.19 23.41 20.79
C ALA A 512 -19.16 24.47 21.24
N LYS A 513 -18.41 24.21 22.32
CA LYS A 513 -17.31 25.09 22.76
C LYS A 513 -16.15 25.12 21.75
N ALA A 514 -15.85 23.99 21.10
CA ALA A 514 -14.86 23.92 20.03
C ALA A 514 -15.29 24.76 18.82
N GLU A 515 -16.56 24.69 18.40
CA GLU A 515 -17.09 25.56 17.33
C GLU A 515 -16.99 27.04 17.72
N GLN A 516 -17.22 27.43 18.99
CA GLN A 516 -16.99 28.80 19.43
C GLN A 516 -15.51 29.23 19.35
N ARG A 517 -14.55 28.35 19.68
CA ARG A 517 -13.11 28.64 19.50
C ARG A 517 -12.74 28.77 18.00
N VAL A 518 -13.34 27.95 17.13
CA VAL A 518 -13.20 28.04 15.67
C VAL A 518 -13.81 29.33 15.11
N ILE A 519 -14.96 29.78 15.62
CA ILE A 519 -15.57 31.07 15.25
C ILE A 519 -14.69 32.25 15.72
N ALA A 520 -14.16 32.20 16.94
CA ALA A 520 -13.24 33.20 17.45
C ALA A 520 -11.93 33.30 16.65
N ALA A 521 -11.54 32.22 15.95
CA ALA A 521 -10.41 32.19 15.02
C ALA A 521 -10.75 32.72 13.60
N GLY A 522 -11.97 33.22 13.37
CA GLY A 522 -12.38 33.88 12.12
C GLY A 522 -13.23 33.03 11.17
N PHE A 523 -13.56 31.78 11.51
CA PHE A 523 -14.42 30.92 10.71
C PHE A 523 -15.92 31.12 11.01
N LYS A 524 -16.81 30.60 10.17
CA LYS A 524 -18.27 30.69 10.34
C LYS A 524 -18.88 29.55 11.19
N GLY A 525 -18.04 28.68 11.76
CA GLY A 525 -18.43 27.48 12.48
C GLY A 525 -17.61 26.26 12.05
N LEU A 526 -18.07 25.06 12.39
CA LEU A 526 -17.36 23.80 12.14
C LEU A 526 -18.31 22.75 11.52
N THR A 527 -17.87 22.08 10.46
CA THR A 527 -18.62 20.97 9.85
C THR A 527 -18.10 19.64 10.37
N LEU A 528 -18.96 18.84 11.00
CA LEU A 528 -18.59 17.61 11.71
C LEU A 528 -19.14 16.34 11.05
N LEU A 529 -18.22 15.44 10.69
CA LEU A 529 -18.46 14.12 10.08
C LEU A 529 -18.11 13.00 11.09
N GLY A 530 -19.04 12.07 11.34
CA GLY A 530 -18.80 10.87 12.15
C GLY A 530 -18.63 9.61 11.31
N GLN A 531 -17.59 8.83 11.58
CA GLN A 531 -17.41 7.55 10.88
C GLN A 531 -18.48 6.55 11.34
N TYR A 532 -19.03 5.81 10.38
CA TYR A 532 -19.72 4.55 10.63
C TYR A 532 -19.53 3.56 9.47
N CYS A 533 -18.90 2.41 9.74
CA CYS A 533 -18.97 1.26 8.83
C CYS A 533 -19.26 -0.11 9.48
N TRP A 534 -19.24 -0.23 10.81
CA TRP A 534 -19.45 -1.52 11.49
C TRP A 534 -20.89 -1.69 12.00
N GLY A 535 -21.64 -2.58 11.36
CA GLY A 535 -22.99 -2.98 11.79
C GLY A 535 -24.06 -2.79 10.73
N SER A 536 -25.30 -2.48 11.14
CA SER A 536 -26.44 -2.33 10.23
C SER A 536 -26.33 -1.03 9.41
N PRO A 537 -26.39 -1.07 8.06
CA PRO A 537 -26.45 0.14 7.25
C PRO A 537 -27.76 0.93 7.41
N ALA A 538 -28.76 0.37 8.10
CA ALA A 538 -30.01 1.05 8.48
C ALA A 538 -29.95 1.69 9.89
N ALA A 539 -28.75 1.93 10.42
CA ALA A 539 -28.60 2.59 11.72
C ALA A 539 -28.99 4.08 11.64
N ASP A 540 -29.86 4.53 12.54
CA ASP A 540 -30.36 5.91 12.58
C ASP A 540 -29.31 6.96 13.03
N HIS A 541 -28.16 6.51 13.55
CA HIS A 541 -27.08 7.34 14.10
C HIS A 541 -27.53 8.40 15.13
N ALA A 542 -28.58 8.10 15.91
CA ALA A 542 -29.17 9.03 16.88
C ALA A 542 -28.15 9.60 17.88
N ALA A 543 -27.26 8.78 18.43
CA ALA A 543 -26.19 9.22 19.33
C ALA A 543 -25.24 10.24 18.68
N MET A 544 -24.79 9.99 17.44
CA MET A 544 -23.95 10.95 16.68
C MET A 544 -24.67 12.29 16.44
N LYS A 545 -25.98 12.25 16.21
CA LYS A 545 -26.82 13.45 16.07
C LYS A 545 -26.97 14.22 17.39
N GLU A 546 -27.07 13.52 18.51
CA GLU A 546 -27.07 14.10 19.86
C GLU A 546 -25.73 14.79 20.16
N GLN A 547 -24.61 14.10 19.90
CA GLN A 547 -23.23 14.61 19.97
C GLN A 547 -22.98 15.86 19.11
N GLY A 548 -23.87 16.16 18.13
CA GLY A 548 -23.80 17.36 17.29
C GLY A 548 -23.06 17.17 15.97
N LEU A 549 -22.75 15.92 15.60
CA LEU A 549 -22.28 15.60 14.26
C LEU A 549 -23.42 15.88 13.27
N GLN A 550 -23.08 16.37 12.07
CA GLN A 550 -24.08 16.74 11.06
C GLN A 550 -24.18 15.71 9.94
N TYR A 551 -23.12 14.93 9.73
CA TYR A 551 -23.03 13.91 8.70
C TYR A 551 -22.41 12.64 9.26
N THR A 552 -22.76 11.48 8.68
CA THR A 552 -21.89 10.30 8.75
C THR A 552 -21.09 10.11 7.47
N PHE A 553 -19.96 9.43 7.55
CA PHE A 553 -19.26 8.87 6.41
C PHE A 553 -18.85 7.44 6.75
N SER A 554 -18.47 6.64 5.75
CA SER A 554 -17.91 5.31 5.99
C SER A 554 -16.42 5.33 5.67
N TYR A 555 -15.63 4.65 6.50
CA TYR A 555 -14.26 4.29 6.14
C TYR A 555 -14.28 3.37 4.92
N HIS A 556 -15.11 2.32 4.94
CA HIS A 556 -15.11 1.29 3.93
C HIS A 556 -16.48 0.59 3.79
N TRP A 557 -16.95 0.37 2.55
CA TRP A 557 -18.16 -0.39 2.24
C TRP A 557 -17.90 -1.47 1.16
N PRO A 558 -18.68 -2.57 1.12
CA PRO A 558 -19.72 -3.00 2.05
C PRO A 558 -19.22 -4.08 3.04
N THR A 559 -17.91 -4.34 3.12
CA THR A 559 -17.31 -5.48 3.85
C THR A 559 -17.77 -5.61 5.30
N PHE A 560 -17.97 -4.48 5.98
CA PHE A 560 -18.33 -4.39 7.39
C PHE A 560 -19.84 -4.19 7.66
N ALA A 561 -20.63 -3.97 6.60
CA ALA A 561 -22.08 -3.86 6.70
C ALA A 561 -22.73 -5.22 6.96
N THR A 562 -23.49 -5.31 8.03
CA THR A 562 -24.31 -6.48 8.38
C THR A 562 -25.42 -6.65 7.35
N GLY A 563 -25.48 -7.81 6.71
CA GLY A 563 -26.52 -8.15 5.73
C GLY A 563 -26.33 -7.57 4.32
N ALA A 564 -25.32 -6.71 4.08
CA ALA A 564 -25.06 -6.17 2.74
C ALA A 564 -24.35 -7.16 1.80
N LEU A 565 -23.67 -8.17 2.35
CA LEU A 565 -22.98 -9.21 1.59
C LEU A 565 -23.51 -10.60 1.95
N PRO A 566 -23.50 -11.57 1.00
CA PRO A 566 -23.93 -12.95 1.26
C PRO A 566 -23.19 -13.60 2.44
N SER A 567 -23.97 -14.13 3.39
CA SER A 567 -23.46 -14.81 4.58
C SER A 567 -22.63 -16.05 4.25
N GLY A 568 -21.62 -16.34 5.08
CA GLY A 568 -20.77 -17.52 4.96
C GLY A 568 -19.73 -17.47 3.84
N LYS A 569 -19.65 -16.38 3.06
CA LYS A 569 -18.60 -16.16 2.06
C LYS A 569 -17.45 -15.31 2.58
N THR A 570 -16.25 -15.61 2.08
CA THR A 570 -15.03 -14.79 2.22
C THR A 570 -14.56 -14.22 0.89
N THR A 571 -15.15 -14.61 -0.25
CA THR A 571 -14.88 -14.02 -1.57
C THR A 571 -16.18 -13.69 -2.28
N PHE A 572 -16.15 -12.64 -3.11
CA PHE A 572 -17.34 -12.06 -3.72
C PHE A 572 -17.08 -11.69 -5.19
N THR A 573 -18.11 -11.82 -6.02
CA THR A 573 -18.13 -11.32 -7.40
C THR A 573 -18.40 -9.81 -7.41
N GLY A 574 -17.97 -9.09 -8.45
CA GLY A 574 -18.25 -7.65 -8.56
C GLY A 574 -19.75 -7.33 -8.55
N ALA A 575 -20.60 -8.19 -9.12
CA ALA A 575 -22.06 -8.07 -9.02
C ALA A 575 -22.59 -8.12 -7.57
N GLU A 576 -22.04 -8.98 -6.71
CA GLU A 576 -22.40 -9.04 -5.29
C GLU A 576 -21.93 -7.80 -4.52
N ILE A 577 -20.76 -7.26 -4.87
CA ILE A 577 -20.22 -6.02 -4.28
C ILE A 577 -21.01 -4.78 -4.69
N LEU A 578 -21.37 -4.66 -5.98
CA LEU A 578 -22.23 -3.59 -6.50
C LEU A 578 -23.61 -3.64 -5.84
N ALA A 579 -24.21 -4.83 -5.73
CA ALA A 579 -25.46 -5.01 -5.00
C ALA A 579 -25.32 -4.62 -3.51
N GLY A 580 -24.23 -5.01 -2.85
CA GLY A 580 -23.97 -4.67 -1.45
C GLY A 580 -23.85 -3.17 -1.20
N HIS A 581 -23.15 -2.43 -2.07
CA HIS A 581 -23.09 -0.97 -2.00
C HIS A 581 -24.48 -0.32 -2.18
N ARG A 582 -25.26 -0.76 -3.18
CA ARG A 582 -26.63 -0.25 -3.40
C ARG A 582 -27.52 -0.47 -2.18
N VAL A 583 -27.48 -1.66 -1.58
CA VAL A 583 -28.20 -1.97 -0.33
C VAL A 583 -27.77 -1.04 0.80
N VAL A 584 -26.46 -0.82 0.96
CA VAL A 584 -25.94 0.10 1.97
C VAL A 584 -26.48 1.51 1.76
N TRP A 585 -26.33 2.09 0.57
CA TRP A 585 -26.75 3.47 0.31
C TRP A 585 -28.27 3.66 0.38
N GLU A 586 -29.07 2.68 -0.05
CA GLU A 586 -30.53 2.69 0.09
C GLU A 586 -30.97 2.76 1.56
N LYS A 587 -30.30 2.01 2.45
CA LYS A 587 -30.58 2.05 3.90
C LYS A 587 -30.03 3.30 4.57
N GLN A 588 -28.84 3.77 4.19
CA GLN A 588 -28.26 5.01 4.72
C GLN A 588 -29.08 6.25 4.33
N ALA A 589 -29.75 6.25 3.16
CA ALA A 589 -30.67 7.32 2.76
C ALA A 589 -31.93 7.42 3.64
N GLN A 590 -32.22 6.42 4.47
CA GLN A 590 -33.36 6.38 5.40
C GLN A 590 -32.97 6.82 6.83
N ALA A 591 -31.69 7.04 7.11
CA ALA A 591 -31.19 7.37 8.45
C ALA A 591 -31.48 8.81 8.87
N LYS A 592 -31.72 9.04 10.17
CA LYS A 592 -31.99 10.38 10.74
C LYS A 592 -30.81 11.36 10.69
N LEU A 593 -29.58 10.88 10.49
CA LEU A 593 -28.39 11.68 10.28
C LEU A 593 -27.92 11.45 8.84
N PRO A 594 -27.84 12.48 7.98
CA PRO A 594 -27.46 12.30 6.58
C PRO A 594 -26.06 11.69 6.45
N ASN A 595 -25.88 10.81 5.48
CA ASN A 595 -24.61 10.15 5.21
C ASN A 595 -23.93 10.74 3.96
N ILE A 596 -22.60 10.79 3.90
CA ILE A 596 -21.83 11.00 2.66
C ILE A 596 -21.63 9.65 1.97
N VAL A 597 -21.94 9.55 0.67
CA VAL A 597 -21.74 8.30 -0.09
C VAL A 597 -20.25 7.98 -0.12
N THR A 598 -19.86 6.83 0.43
CA THR A 598 -18.53 6.24 0.27
C THR A 598 -18.57 5.13 -0.79
N CYS A 599 -17.59 5.12 -1.69
CA CYS A 599 -17.38 4.10 -2.72
C CYS A 599 -16.02 3.42 -2.53
N SER A 600 -15.98 2.11 -2.30
CA SER A 600 -14.74 1.36 -2.14
C SER A 600 -14.44 0.49 -3.36
N MET A 601 -13.19 0.45 -3.81
CA MET A 601 -12.77 -0.34 -4.99
C MET A 601 -12.49 -1.82 -4.70
N GLY A 602 -12.21 -2.18 -3.44
CA GLY A 602 -11.74 -3.51 -3.04
C GLY A 602 -11.68 -3.66 -1.53
N TRP A 603 -11.27 -4.84 -1.07
CA TRP A 603 -10.72 -5.10 0.26
C TRP A 603 -9.90 -6.39 0.19
N ASP A 604 -8.64 -6.34 0.64
CA ASP A 604 -7.78 -7.52 0.87
C ASP A 604 -6.65 -7.17 1.85
N SER A 605 -6.96 -7.21 3.15
CA SER A 605 -6.04 -7.01 4.27
C SER A 605 -5.02 -8.15 4.51
N SER A 606 -4.68 -8.94 3.49
CA SER A 606 -3.67 -10.01 3.59
C SER A 606 -2.28 -9.55 4.03
N PRO A 607 -1.73 -8.41 3.56
CA PRO A 607 -0.46 -7.89 4.08
C PRO A 607 -0.51 -7.64 5.60
N TRP A 608 -1.67 -7.22 6.12
CA TRP A 608 -1.95 -7.04 7.54
C TRP A 608 -2.43 -8.32 8.26
N ASN A 609 -2.09 -9.50 7.72
CA ASN A 609 -2.48 -10.82 8.25
C ASN A 609 -4.01 -11.00 8.45
N ASN A 610 -4.83 -10.32 7.65
CA ASN A 610 -6.29 -10.24 7.80
C ASN A 610 -6.75 -9.58 9.11
N SER A 611 -6.05 -8.51 9.52
CA SER A 611 -6.23 -7.70 10.74
C SER A 611 -7.67 -7.57 11.26
N VAL A 612 -8.61 -7.25 10.37
CA VAL A 612 -10.04 -7.05 10.70
C VAL A 612 -10.91 -8.20 10.18
N THR A 613 -10.61 -8.73 8.98
CA THR A 613 -11.42 -9.78 8.35
C THR A 613 -10.67 -10.52 7.25
N SER A 614 -11.04 -11.78 7.03
CA SER A 614 -10.57 -12.62 5.91
C SER A 614 -11.41 -12.52 4.65
N LYS A 615 -12.41 -11.63 4.61
CA LYS A 615 -13.14 -11.29 3.38
C LYS A 615 -12.18 -10.66 2.36
N LYS A 616 -12.35 -10.97 1.08
CA LYS A 616 -11.55 -10.45 -0.03
C LYS A 616 -12.40 -10.20 -1.27
N TRP A 617 -12.21 -9.05 -1.91
CA TRP A 617 -12.81 -8.72 -3.20
C TRP A 617 -12.10 -7.53 -3.83
N GLN A 618 -12.24 -7.36 -5.14
CA GLN A 618 -11.76 -6.19 -5.85
C GLN A 618 -12.63 -6.03 -7.10
N LEU A 619 -13.09 -4.80 -7.36
CA LEU A 619 -13.74 -4.43 -8.61
C LEU A 619 -12.68 -4.16 -9.67
N THR A 620 -12.93 -4.58 -10.91
CA THR A 620 -12.19 -4.04 -12.06
C THR A 620 -12.48 -2.54 -12.23
N PRO A 621 -11.62 -1.77 -12.93
CA PRO A 621 -11.91 -0.36 -13.26
C PRO A 621 -13.27 -0.13 -13.91
N GLY A 622 -13.72 -1.03 -14.80
CA GLY A 622 -15.06 -0.93 -15.42
C GLY A 622 -16.21 -1.17 -14.42
N GLU A 623 -16.07 -2.12 -13.51
CA GLU A 623 -17.04 -2.33 -12.43
C GLU A 623 -17.00 -1.18 -11.40
N PHE A 624 -15.84 -0.58 -11.16
CA PHE A 624 -15.72 0.62 -10.32
C PHE A 624 -16.36 1.84 -11.01
N GLN A 625 -16.23 2.01 -12.33
CA GLN A 625 -16.96 3.04 -13.06
C GLN A 625 -18.48 2.84 -12.96
N GLN A 626 -18.97 1.60 -12.98
CA GLN A 626 -20.38 1.30 -12.69
C GLN A 626 -20.74 1.65 -11.23
N LEU A 627 -19.90 1.32 -10.25
CA LEU A 627 -20.11 1.70 -8.85
C LEU A 627 -20.23 3.22 -8.69
N LEU A 628 -19.36 3.99 -9.34
CA LEU A 628 -19.39 5.45 -9.30
C LEU A 628 -20.62 6.02 -10.02
N THR A 629 -21.06 5.39 -11.12
CA THR A 629 -22.30 5.76 -11.82
C THR A 629 -23.53 5.54 -10.91
N ASP A 630 -23.57 4.42 -10.20
CA ASP A 630 -24.61 4.13 -9.21
C ASP A 630 -24.54 5.11 -8.02
N ALA A 631 -23.33 5.44 -7.56
CA ALA A 631 -23.09 6.38 -6.47
C ALA A 631 -23.55 7.80 -6.82
N LYS A 632 -23.22 8.28 -8.02
CA LYS A 632 -23.70 9.55 -8.55
C LYS A 632 -25.24 9.57 -8.57
N SER A 633 -25.86 8.50 -9.07
CA SER A 633 -27.32 8.36 -9.06
C SER A 633 -27.91 8.37 -7.65
N ALA A 634 -27.24 7.75 -6.67
CA ALA A 634 -27.66 7.73 -5.26
C ALA A 634 -27.48 9.09 -4.57
N VAL A 635 -26.46 9.87 -4.95
CA VAL A 635 -26.28 11.28 -4.51
C VAL A 635 -27.37 12.16 -5.11
N ASP A 636 -27.58 12.09 -6.43
CA ASP A 636 -28.59 12.88 -7.13
C ASP A 636 -30.01 12.60 -6.60
N ALA A 637 -30.32 11.34 -6.31
CA ALA A 637 -31.60 10.92 -5.73
C ALA A 637 -31.90 11.46 -4.33
N ARG A 638 -30.89 11.97 -3.59
CA ARG A 638 -31.12 12.63 -2.30
C ARG A 638 -31.79 13.99 -2.47
N ASN A 639 -31.54 14.68 -3.59
CA ASN A 639 -32.16 15.96 -3.95
C ASN A 639 -32.13 17.01 -2.81
N THR A 640 -30.96 17.19 -2.18
CA THR A 640 -30.73 18.18 -1.12
C THR A 640 -29.57 19.12 -1.46
N SER A 641 -29.51 20.26 -0.78
CA SER A 641 -28.38 21.20 -0.84
C SER A 641 -27.27 20.90 0.18
N GLY A 642 -27.47 19.92 1.07
CA GLY A 642 -26.49 19.49 2.08
C GLY A 642 -25.35 18.68 1.46
N LEU A 643 -24.31 18.36 2.24
CA LEU A 643 -23.14 17.65 1.72
C LEU A 643 -23.49 16.26 1.18
N GLU A 644 -24.51 15.61 1.74
CA GLU A 644 -25.03 14.34 1.27
C GLU A 644 -25.51 14.38 -0.20
N GLY A 645 -26.02 15.51 -0.69
CA GLY A 645 -26.49 15.69 -2.07
C GLY A 645 -25.41 16.16 -3.06
N ARG A 646 -24.17 16.36 -2.61
CA ARG A 646 -23.09 16.98 -3.42
C ARG A 646 -21.66 16.57 -3.05
N MET A 647 -21.46 15.55 -2.21
CA MET A 647 -20.14 15.03 -1.83
C MET A 647 -20.10 13.50 -1.98
N VAL A 648 -19.01 13.01 -2.55
CA VAL A 648 -18.68 11.58 -2.66
C VAL A 648 -17.30 11.37 -2.08
N LEU A 649 -17.15 10.33 -1.26
CA LEU A 649 -15.86 9.90 -0.73
C LEU A 649 -15.44 8.61 -1.41
N LEU A 650 -14.24 8.62 -1.96
CA LEU A 650 -13.58 7.44 -2.50
C LEU A 650 -12.77 6.80 -1.39
N ASP A 651 -12.94 5.50 -1.25
CA ASP A 651 -12.19 4.66 -0.32
C ASP A 651 -11.25 3.73 -1.12
N ASN A 652 -9.98 4.09 -1.25
CA ASN A 652 -9.33 5.34 -0.83
C ASN A 652 -8.18 5.66 -1.79
N TRP A 653 -7.37 6.68 -1.52
CA TRP A 653 -6.19 6.99 -2.31
C TRP A 653 -5.17 5.85 -2.30
N ASN A 654 -4.58 5.53 -1.13
CA ASN A 654 -3.31 4.82 -1.04
C ASN A 654 -3.20 3.75 0.08
N GLU A 655 -4.28 3.21 0.64
CA GLU A 655 -4.20 2.11 1.63
C GLU A 655 -3.94 0.75 0.96
N PHE A 656 -2.73 0.63 0.40
CA PHE A 656 -2.24 -0.59 -0.24
C PHE A 656 -2.19 -1.80 0.71
N GLY A 657 -2.17 -1.58 2.03
CA GLY A 657 -2.16 -2.63 3.03
C GLY A 657 -3.49 -3.35 3.17
N GLU A 658 -4.59 -2.61 3.31
CA GLU A 658 -5.94 -3.18 3.40
C GLU A 658 -6.57 -3.51 2.04
N GLY A 659 -5.90 -3.19 0.92
CA GLY A 659 -6.28 -3.66 -0.42
C GLY A 659 -7.42 -2.88 -1.07
N HIS A 660 -7.68 -1.68 -0.56
CA HIS A 660 -8.60 -0.69 -1.09
C HIS A 660 -7.79 0.58 -1.39
N TYR A 661 -7.60 0.91 -2.67
CA TYR A 661 -6.75 2.03 -3.12
C TYR A 661 -7.06 2.38 -4.59
N ILE A 662 -7.09 3.65 -4.96
CA ILE A 662 -7.36 4.13 -6.34
C ILE A 662 -6.14 4.82 -6.95
N MET A 663 -5.11 5.13 -6.16
CA MET A 663 -3.82 5.61 -6.66
C MET A 663 -3.30 4.61 -7.71
N PRO A 664 -2.76 5.08 -8.85
CA PRO A 664 -2.31 4.20 -9.91
C PRO A 664 -1.27 3.17 -9.43
N THR A 665 -1.51 1.90 -9.72
CA THR A 665 -0.60 0.78 -9.39
C THR A 665 -0.35 -0.12 -10.60
N ALA A 666 0.69 -0.94 -10.50
CA ALA A 666 1.11 -1.87 -11.55
C ALA A 666 -0.04 -2.74 -12.13
N LYS A 667 -1.05 -3.07 -11.33
CA LYS A 667 -2.21 -3.86 -11.79
C LYS A 667 -3.06 -3.11 -12.82
N TYR A 668 -3.61 -1.95 -12.45
CA TYR A 668 -4.66 -1.28 -13.23
C TYR A 668 -4.28 0.09 -13.80
N GLY A 669 -3.05 0.57 -13.54
CA GLY A 669 -2.61 1.87 -14.02
C GLY A 669 -3.55 2.97 -13.52
N PHE A 670 -3.86 3.94 -14.39
CA PHE A 670 -4.78 5.03 -14.10
C PHE A 670 -6.27 4.63 -14.12
N GLY A 671 -6.63 3.39 -14.46
CA GLY A 671 -8.02 3.01 -14.75
C GLY A 671 -9.06 3.32 -13.66
N TYR A 672 -8.69 3.30 -12.37
CA TYR A 672 -9.61 3.73 -11.31
C TYR A 672 -9.81 5.25 -11.26
N LEU A 673 -8.78 6.04 -11.59
CA LEU A 673 -8.88 7.49 -11.71
C LEU A 673 -9.64 7.87 -12.99
N ASP A 674 -9.38 7.18 -14.11
CA ASP A 674 -10.14 7.33 -15.35
C ASP A 674 -11.64 7.08 -15.11
N ALA A 675 -12.00 6.08 -14.29
CA ALA A 675 -13.38 5.83 -13.89
C ALA A 675 -14.02 7.00 -13.10
N VAL A 676 -13.25 7.72 -12.27
CA VAL A 676 -13.73 8.94 -11.57
C VAL A 676 -13.94 10.06 -12.59
N ARG A 677 -12.94 10.30 -13.44
CA ARG A 677 -12.97 11.30 -14.52
C ARG A 677 -14.18 11.11 -15.43
N ASN A 678 -14.44 9.88 -15.86
CA ASN A 678 -15.54 9.53 -16.79
C ASN A 678 -16.94 9.70 -16.19
N VAL A 679 -17.09 9.70 -14.86
CA VAL A 679 -18.40 9.77 -14.19
C VAL A 679 -18.72 11.17 -13.65
N PHE A 680 -17.70 11.88 -13.14
CA PHE A 680 -17.89 13.17 -12.48
C PHE A 680 -17.40 14.37 -13.29
N GLY A 681 -16.52 14.17 -14.29
CA GLY A 681 -16.04 15.23 -15.16
C GLY A 681 -17.13 15.86 -16.04
N GLN A 682 -16.98 17.15 -16.34
CA GLN A 682 -17.87 17.93 -17.23
C GLN A 682 -17.14 18.42 -18.48
#